data_AF-A0A1Q5QB14-F1
#
_entry.id   AF-A0A1Q5QB14-F1
#
_cell.length_a   1.000
_cell.length_b   1.000
_cell.length_c   1.000
_cell.angle_alpha   90.00
_cell.angle_beta   90.00
_cell.angle_gamma   90.00
#
_symmetry.space_group_name_H-M   'P 1'
#
loop_
_entity.id
_entity.type
_entity.pdbx_description
1 polymer ?
#
loop_
_entity_poly.entity_id
_entity_poly.type
_entity_poly.pdbx_seq_one_letter_code
_entity_poly.pdbx_strand_id
1 'polypeptide(L)'
;MSSSPAGDIEKGEKGSVHVSPDVQIGESESLNTQTREHGALKTAASFFLSSGVELRGVEPVPPELRTDSAFNKIFTIWCTSLLCPLPLVTGMVGTLSYGMCLRDTSLLILFFSLLMCIPPAYILTISPQTGMRQMIQSRYSFGMYPNILVALLNMMTLCGYNIICLVTAGQTLAAISGDTISQTVGIVVIAVLSMLPALGGFHVIHQYERWAWIPAFIAIVIAVGSGGSKLKEQVPATSSDAPTIITFISLIAGYMLPYSTTVGDTAVYLGPNAPKWRIFFYCWMGICLPSIILMIVGAAIGGAVPNIPSWSDANDRDSVGGILVAMLQPLGGFGKFIAVMISLSVIAQIAPGFYSVSLNFQLIWPKFAMVPRIFFVIVVTAVDLGVGIKAAESFFNSLQDFLGIIGYWSAAFTGILLTEWFVFRKAKAASFDPRVWNSVGELPPGLAALTSFVLPFALVVPSMDQVCDPFFSAYFLPTSSFNSTEIDMPTELVESHPFYHDSKAAGYHQRIGWGAKPALVLIDVCRAYWSERSPLSLLSNPSGASSPDSMIRLLAAARQGDIPVIWCQVRYNHPSMLDGVILYKKSPGISIWQDGDTRGMDAWMPGLVPDWENETVVVKKNPSGFLATNMIGQLNGLGVDTIVLCGVSTSGCVRATAVDACGHGFRCMVVEEACGDRSVEIQKATLFDLDARFADVINEPEAIARMRMGWR
;
A
#
# COMPACT_ATOMS: atom_id res chain seq x y z
N MET A 1 21.14 50.49 50.00
CA MET A 1 22.35 49.88 50.58
C MET A 1 22.18 48.37 50.55
N SER A 2 23.29 47.67 50.25
CA SER A 2 23.54 46.20 50.13
C SER A 2 22.73 45.43 49.08
N SER A 3 23.23 45.13 47.88
CA SER A 3 24.36 44.25 47.44
C SER A 3 24.11 42.76 47.64
N SER A 4 23.97 42.04 46.51
CA SER A 4 24.13 40.59 46.39
C SER A 4 25.58 40.17 46.72
N PRO A 5 25.87 38.88 47.01
CA PRO A 5 26.42 38.07 45.92
C PRO A 5 25.97 36.59 45.90
N ALA A 6 26.21 35.99 44.73
CA ALA A 6 26.06 34.58 44.37
C ALA A 6 27.09 33.65 45.07
N GLY A 7 26.82 32.34 45.07
CA GLY A 7 27.81 31.30 45.38
C GLY A 7 27.24 29.89 45.56
N ASP A 8 27.38 29.09 44.50
CA ASP A 8 27.78 27.68 44.46
C ASP A 8 26.81 26.48 44.52
N ILE A 9 27.23 25.56 43.64
CA ILE A 9 26.66 24.33 43.09
C ILE A 9 27.22 23.12 43.87
N GLU A 10 26.50 21.99 43.76
CA GLU A 10 26.96 20.61 43.99
C GLU A 10 27.21 20.11 45.43
N LYS A 11 26.33 19.21 45.87
CA LYS A 11 26.72 17.82 46.20
C LYS A 11 25.51 16.91 46.11
N GLY A 12 25.58 15.92 45.22
CA GLY A 12 24.55 14.93 44.99
C GLY A 12 24.44 13.92 46.12
N GLU A 13 23.20 13.57 46.47
CA GLU A 13 22.88 12.32 47.15
C GLU A 13 22.30 11.34 46.14
N LYS A 14 22.97 10.18 46.05
CA LYS A 14 22.52 9.01 45.31
C LYS A 14 21.25 8.45 45.98
N GLY A 15 20.08 8.88 45.51
CA GLY A 15 18.81 8.22 45.79
C GLY A 15 18.68 6.99 44.90
N SER A 16 18.72 5.80 45.51
CA SER A 16 18.27 4.56 44.87
C SER A 16 16.85 4.74 44.34
N VAL A 17 16.61 4.33 43.09
CA VAL A 17 15.27 4.28 42.50
C VAL A 17 14.51 3.15 43.20
N HIS A 18 13.87 3.45 44.32
CA HIS A 18 12.88 2.58 44.91
C HIS A 18 11.53 2.94 44.28
N VAL A 19 10.93 1.99 43.57
CA VAL A 19 9.55 2.10 43.08
C VAL A 19 8.65 2.17 44.31
N SER A 20 7.96 3.30 44.51
CA SER A 20 7.08 3.50 45.66
C SER A 20 5.90 2.52 45.63
N PRO A 21 5.61 1.80 46.73
CA PRO A 21 4.49 0.85 46.84
C PRO A 21 3.10 1.49 46.66
N ASP A 22 3.00 2.82 46.80
CA ASP A 22 1.71 3.55 46.87
C ASP A 22 0.92 3.54 45.56
N VAL A 23 1.57 3.34 44.41
CA VAL A 23 0.88 3.26 43.09
C VAL A 23 0.09 1.95 42.96
N GLN A 24 0.62 0.84 43.50
CA GLN A 24 -0.08 -0.46 43.50
C GLN A 24 -1.28 -0.48 44.45
N ILE A 25 -1.24 0.30 45.53
CA ILE A 25 -2.34 0.40 46.51
C ILE A 25 -3.54 1.12 45.88
N GLY A 26 -3.32 2.19 45.10
CA GLY A 26 -4.40 2.91 44.41
C GLY A 26 -5.10 2.11 43.30
N GLU A 27 -4.39 1.20 42.62
CA GLU A 27 -5.00 0.28 41.63
C GLU A 27 -5.84 -0.83 42.29
N SER A 28 -5.50 -1.23 43.52
CA SER A 28 -6.26 -2.23 44.28
C SER A 28 -7.62 -1.70 44.78
N GLU A 29 -7.73 -0.41 45.08
CA GLU A 29 -8.97 0.21 45.55
C GLU A 29 -10.00 0.41 44.43
N SER A 30 -9.60 0.78 43.21
CA SER A 30 -10.54 0.93 42.07
C SER A 30 -11.14 -0.40 41.60
N LEU A 31 -10.38 -1.49 41.71
CA LEU A 31 -10.84 -2.86 41.44
C LEU A 31 -11.84 -3.37 42.48
N ASN A 32 -11.72 -2.93 43.74
CA ASN A 32 -12.66 -3.31 44.80
C ASN A 32 -14.06 -2.71 44.61
N THR A 33 -14.17 -1.56 43.95
CA THR A 33 -15.46 -0.91 43.66
C THR A 33 -16.18 -1.50 42.45
N GLN A 34 -15.46 -2.07 41.48
CA GLN A 34 -16.07 -2.62 40.25
C GLN A 34 -16.31 -4.13 40.25
N THR A 35 -15.54 -4.91 41.01
CA THR A 35 -15.57 -6.39 40.91
C THR A 35 -16.41 -7.02 42.02
N ARG A 36 -17.74 -6.87 41.95
CA ARG A 36 -18.65 -7.46 42.94
C ARG A 36 -19.08 -8.91 42.65
N GLU A 37 -18.79 -9.50 41.48
CA GLU A 37 -19.44 -10.80 41.13
C GLU A 37 -18.63 -11.94 40.48
N HIS A 38 -17.33 -11.86 40.15
CA HIS A 38 -16.65 -13.01 39.49
C HIS A 38 -15.29 -13.38 40.10
N GLY A 39 -15.24 -14.49 40.85
CA GLY A 39 -14.08 -14.96 41.61
C GLY A 39 -12.84 -15.33 40.77
N ALA A 40 -13.02 -15.91 39.57
CA ALA A 40 -11.90 -16.30 38.71
C ALA A 40 -11.14 -15.10 38.10
N LEU A 41 -11.87 -14.03 37.77
CA LEU A 41 -11.31 -12.77 37.27
C LEU A 41 -10.51 -12.04 38.36
N LYS A 42 -10.94 -12.12 39.63
CA LYS A 42 -10.20 -11.58 40.79
C LYS A 42 -8.85 -12.27 41.00
N THR A 43 -8.81 -13.60 40.91
CA THR A 43 -7.55 -14.36 41.07
C THR A 43 -6.57 -14.06 39.95
N ALA A 44 -7.03 -14.03 38.70
CA ALA A 44 -6.21 -13.64 37.56
C ALA A 44 -5.70 -12.18 37.69
N ALA A 45 -6.57 -11.22 38.03
CA ALA A 45 -6.20 -9.82 38.23
C ALA A 45 -5.16 -9.66 39.36
N SER A 46 -5.34 -10.35 40.49
CA SER A 46 -4.37 -10.30 41.60
C SER A 46 -2.99 -10.87 41.22
N PHE A 47 -2.95 -11.92 40.39
CA PHE A 47 -1.71 -12.49 39.87
C PHE A 47 -0.98 -11.51 38.94
N PHE A 48 -1.71 -10.86 38.02
CA PHE A 48 -1.15 -9.88 37.10
C PHE A 48 -0.68 -8.58 37.78
N LEU A 49 -1.40 -8.09 38.80
CA LEU A 49 -0.97 -6.97 39.65
C LEU A 49 0.32 -7.27 40.40
N SER A 50 0.43 -8.47 40.99
CA SER A 50 1.65 -8.91 41.67
C SER A 50 2.85 -9.07 40.72
N SER A 51 2.59 -9.19 39.41
CA SER A 51 3.59 -9.30 38.35
C SER A 51 3.95 -7.96 37.68
N GLY A 52 3.40 -6.83 38.14
CA GLY A 52 3.72 -5.49 37.63
C GLY A 52 3.03 -5.12 36.31
N VAL A 53 1.95 -5.81 35.92
CA VAL A 53 1.21 -5.56 34.68
C VAL A 53 0.14 -4.49 34.88
N GLU A 54 0.08 -3.49 33.99
CA GLU A 54 -0.95 -2.44 34.01
C GLU A 54 -2.35 -3.04 33.77
N LEU A 55 -3.21 -2.99 34.80
CA LEU A 55 -4.60 -3.43 34.70
C LEU A 55 -5.58 -2.31 34.35
N ARG A 56 -5.17 -1.05 34.48
CA ARG A 56 -6.02 0.09 34.17
C ARG A 56 -6.27 0.18 32.66
N GLY A 57 -7.55 0.21 32.30
CA GLY A 57 -7.97 0.34 30.90
C GLY A 57 -8.07 1.79 30.44
N VAL A 58 -9.23 2.12 29.90
CA VAL A 58 -9.52 3.40 29.22
C VAL A 58 -9.96 4.53 30.16
N GLU A 59 -10.07 4.26 31.46
CA GLU A 59 -10.53 5.24 32.43
C GLU A 59 -9.58 6.45 32.53
N PRO A 60 -10.10 7.69 32.62
CA PRO A 60 -9.29 8.88 32.88
C PRO A 60 -8.43 8.70 34.14
N VAL A 61 -7.15 9.04 34.02
CA VAL A 61 -6.20 8.94 35.14
C VAL A 61 -6.44 10.10 36.10
N PRO A 62 -6.75 9.87 37.39
CA PRO A 62 -6.92 10.92 38.39
C PRO A 62 -5.63 11.76 38.57
N PRO A 63 -5.74 13.06 38.90
CA PRO A 63 -4.57 13.92 39.10
C PRO A 63 -3.55 13.38 40.12
N GLU A 64 -4.02 12.68 41.16
CA GLU A 64 -3.22 12.04 42.21
C GLU A 64 -2.15 11.07 41.63
N LEU A 65 -2.50 10.38 40.54
CA LEU A 65 -1.67 9.35 39.92
C LEU A 65 -0.82 9.89 38.76
N ARG A 66 -0.95 11.19 38.43
CA ARG A 66 -0.19 11.87 37.38
C ARG A 66 1.09 12.47 37.96
N THR A 67 1.99 11.62 38.43
CA THR A 67 3.18 12.01 39.18
C THR A 67 4.44 12.10 38.32
N ASP A 68 4.38 11.69 37.04
CA ASP A 68 5.58 11.66 36.20
C ASP A 68 6.02 13.07 35.79
N SER A 69 7.24 13.42 36.18
CA SER A 69 7.88 14.71 35.89
C SER A 69 8.97 14.60 34.82
N ALA A 70 9.29 13.38 34.36
CA ALA A 70 10.32 13.14 33.35
C ALA A 70 9.76 13.34 31.93
N PHE A 71 9.55 14.61 31.56
CA PHE A 71 8.96 15.00 30.27
C PHE A 71 9.75 14.53 29.04
N ASN A 72 11.06 14.32 29.19
CA ASN A 72 11.94 13.83 28.12
C ASN A 72 11.59 12.41 27.64
N LYS A 73 10.85 11.63 28.45
CA LYS A 73 10.36 10.30 28.04
C LYS A 73 9.48 10.36 26.78
N ILE A 74 8.77 11.48 26.57
CA ILE A 74 7.98 11.72 25.35
C ILE A 74 8.88 11.77 24.11
N PHE A 75 10.03 12.44 24.20
CA PHE A 75 10.97 12.43 23.09
C PHE A 75 11.48 11.01 22.84
N THR A 76 11.87 10.30 23.91
CA THR A 76 12.47 8.99 23.76
C THR A 76 11.49 7.94 23.22
N ILE A 77 10.21 7.93 23.63
CA ILE A 77 9.22 6.98 23.08
C ILE A 77 9.04 7.19 21.58
N TRP A 78 8.75 8.42 21.13
CA TRP A 78 8.54 8.68 19.70
C TRP A 78 9.82 8.51 18.89
N CYS A 79 10.96 8.96 19.42
CA CYS A 79 12.23 8.83 18.73
C CYS A 79 12.59 7.36 18.52
N THR A 80 12.41 6.53 19.55
CA THR A 80 12.80 5.12 19.51
C THR A 80 11.87 4.30 18.64
N SER A 81 10.55 4.51 18.75
CA SER A 81 9.56 3.85 17.88
C SER A 81 9.82 4.11 16.40
N LEU A 82 10.24 5.33 16.05
CA LEU A 82 10.47 5.73 14.66
C LEU A 82 11.91 5.52 14.17
N LEU A 83 12.83 5.17 15.06
CA LEU A 83 14.20 4.80 14.70
C LEU A 83 14.28 3.31 14.29
N CYS A 84 13.49 2.95 13.28
CA CYS A 84 13.35 1.60 12.76
C CYS A 84 13.28 1.64 11.21
N PRO A 85 13.14 0.50 10.50
CA PRO A 85 12.98 0.47 9.05
C PRO A 85 11.74 1.19 8.47
N LEU A 86 10.71 1.47 9.26
CA LEU A 86 9.45 2.03 8.73
C LEU A 86 9.61 3.35 7.96
N PRO A 87 10.31 4.38 8.47
CA PRO A 87 10.49 5.60 7.70
C PRO A 87 11.46 5.41 6.52
N LEU A 88 12.44 4.48 6.60
CA LEU A 88 13.28 4.14 5.44
C LEU A 88 12.41 3.68 4.27
N VAL A 89 11.54 2.69 4.51
CA VAL A 89 10.63 2.15 3.50
C VAL A 89 9.71 3.25 2.95
N THR A 90 9.14 4.07 3.82
CA THR A 90 8.23 5.16 3.42
C THR A 90 8.93 6.16 2.51
N GLY A 91 10.19 6.48 2.79
CA GLY A 91 11.01 7.35 1.96
C GLY A 91 11.36 6.75 0.59
N MET A 92 11.60 5.43 0.53
CA MET A 92 11.90 4.71 -0.71
C MET A 92 10.77 4.84 -1.74
N VAL A 93 9.51 4.91 -1.31
CA VAL A 93 8.34 5.04 -2.20
C VAL A 93 8.48 6.27 -3.13
N GLY A 94 9.05 7.37 -2.65
CA GLY A 94 9.19 8.60 -3.44
C GLY A 94 10.07 8.43 -4.68
N THR A 95 11.20 7.75 -4.55
CA THR A 95 12.17 7.56 -5.64
C THR A 95 11.99 6.23 -6.37
N LEU A 96 11.69 5.16 -5.65
CA LEU A 96 11.58 3.81 -6.21
C LEU A 96 10.22 3.55 -6.88
N SER A 97 9.13 4.06 -6.31
CA SER A 97 7.77 3.83 -6.83
C SER A 97 7.27 4.98 -7.69
N TYR A 98 7.44 6.22 -7.24
CA TYR A 98 6.99 7.41 -7.98
C TYR A 98 8.04 7.95 -8.96
N GLY A 99 9.26 7.40 -8.99
CA GLY A 99 10.30 7.78 -9.95
C GLY A 99 10.81 9.22 -9.82
N MET A 100 10.55 9.89 -8.70
CA MET A 100 10.97 11.27 -8.49
C MET A 100 12.48 11.37 -8.26
N CYS A 101 13.04 12.56 -8.53
CA CYS A 101 14.44 12.79 -8.20
C CYS A 101 14.68 12.85 -6.68
N LEU A 102 15.87 12.43 -6.25
CA LEU A 102 16.24 12.43 -4.83
C LEU A 102 16.11 13.81 -4.18
N ARG A 103 16.49 14.88 -4.90
CA ARG A 103 16.42 16.25 -4.40
C ARG A 103 14.98 16.64 -4.06
N ASP A 104 14.08 16.50 -5.02
CA ASP A 104 12.68 16.92 -4.85
C ASP A 104 12.02 16.08 -3.76
N THR A 105 12.22 14.75 -3.79
CA THR A 105 11.74 13.84 -2.74
C THR A 105 12.24 14.26 -1.35
N SER A 106 13.53 14.58 -1.21
CA SER A 106 14.13 14.98 0.07
C SER A 106 13.57 16.32 0.59
N LEU A 107 13.36 17.29 -0.31
CA LEU A 107 12.78 18.58 0.06
C LEU A 107 11.31 18.43 0.48
N LEU A 108 10.54 17.61 -0.22
CA LEU A 108 9.16 17.32 0.15
C LEU A 108 9.10 16.64 1.52
N ILE A 109 9.92 15.60 1.75
CA ILE A 109 10.05 14.94 3.06
C ILE A 109 10.37 15.98 4.14
N LEU A 110 11.41 16.80 3.95
CA LEU A 110 11.85 17.76 4.96
C LEU A 110 10.72 18.75 5.32
N PHE A 111 10.20 19.49 4.35
CA PHE A 111 9.29 20.59 4.64
C PHE A 111 7.90 20.12 5.07
N PHE A 112 7.35 19.10 4.40
CA PHE A 112 6.01 18.62 4.73
C PHE A 112 5.98 17.78 6.00
N SER A 113 7.04 17.03 6.35
CA SER A 113 7.10 16.34 7.64
C SER A 113 7.14 17.33 8.81
N LEU A 114 7.97 18.38 8.70
CA LEU A 114 8.05 19.44 9.71
C LEU A 114 6.68 20.10 9.94
N LEU A 115 5.95 20.36 8.85
CA LEU A 115 4.61 20.97 8.89
C LEU A 115 3.54 20.03 9.45
N MET A 116 3.46 18.80 8.92
CA MET A 116 2.39 17.84 9.25
C MET A 116 2.54 17.19 10.64
N CYS A 117 3.72 17.32 11.26
CA CYS A 117 3.94 16.87 12.64
C CYS A 117 3.47 17.90 13.70
N ILE A 118 3.17 19.15 13.30
CA ILE A 118 2.69 20.18 14.25
C ILE A 118 1.37 19.77 14.93
N PRO A 119 0.33 19.28 14.21
CA PRO A 119 -0.93 18.89 14.84
C PRO A 119 -0.80 17.76 15.88
N PRO A 120 -0.15 16.60 15.59
CA PRO A 120 0.08 15.57 16.61
C PRO A 120 0.79 16.10 17.85
N ALA A 121 1.87 16.86 17.67
CA ALA A 121 2.65 17.40 18.78
C ALA A 121 1.85 18.39 19.64
N TYR A 122 0.97 19.17 19.02
CA TYR A 122 0.08 20.09 19.75
C TYR A 122 -0.99 19.33 20.54
N ILE A 123 -1.64 18.35 19.92
CA ILE A 123 -2.68 17.53 20.54
C ILE A 123 -2.15 16.81 21.78
N LEU A 124 -0.91 16.28 21.73
CA LEU A 124 -0.25 15.68 22.88
C LEU A 124 -0.30 16.59 24.13
N THR A 125 -0.14 17.91 23.96
CA THR A 125 -0.10 18.87 25.09
C THR A 125 -1.40 18.95 25.90
N ILE A 126 -2.51 18.47 25.34
CA ILE A 126 -3.83 18.45 25.99
C ILE A 126 -3.92 17.26 26.97
N SER A 127 -3.23 16.17 26.66
CA SER A 127 -3.35 14.88 27.37
C SER A 127 -2.89 14.93 28.83
N PRO A 128 -1.77 15.56 29.22
CA PRO A 128 -1.39 15.71 30.63
C PRO A 128 -2.43 16.49 31.45
N GLN A 129 -3.09 17.48 30.82
CA GLN A 129 -4.04 18.35 31.49
C GLN A 129 -5.35 17.61 31.78
N THR A 130 -5.82 16.84 30.80
CA THR A 130 -7.09 16.09 30.91
C THR A 130 -6.90 14.74 31.61
N GLY A 131 -5.73 14.12 31.47
CA GLY A 131 -5.42 12.74 31.89
C GLY A 131 -6.25 11.69 31.17
N MET A 132 -6.74 12.04 29.98
CA MET A 132 -7.54 11.16 29.15
C MET A 132 -6.70 10.65 27.99
N ARG A 133 -6.89 9.38 27.66
CA ARG A 133 -6.32 8.75 26.46
C ARG A 133 -6.91 9.35 25.19
N GLN A 134 -6.23 9.20 24.06
CA GLN A 134 -6.52 9.98 22.85
C GLN A 134 -7.97 9.76 22.35
N MET A 135 -8.41 8.50 22.30
CA MET A 135 -9.78 8.19 21.86
C MET A 135 -10.88 8.45 22.88
N ILE A 136 -10.50 8.75 24.13
CA ILE A 136 -11.44 9.25 25.13
C ILE A 136 -11.61 10.76 24.99
N GLN A 137 -10.54 11.48 24.67
CA GLN A 137 -10.62 12.91 24.36
C GLN A 137 -11.54 13.18 23.16
N SER A 138 -11.48 12.34 22.12
CA SER A 138 -12.32 12.51 20.93
C SER A 138 -13.82 12.27 21.18
N ARG A 139 -14.23 11.58 22.26
CA ARG A 139 -15.66 11.45 22.64
C ARG A 139 -16.32 12.80 22.89
N TYR A 140 -15.55 13.80 23.32
CA TYR A 140 -16.05 15.14 23.58
C TYR A 140 -16.35 15.93 22.30
N SER A 141 -15.88 15.45 21.14
CA SER A 141 -16.23 15.97 19.81
C SER A 141 -17.23 15.05 19.11
N PHE A 142 -16.90 13.76 19.01
CA PHE A 142 -17.64 12.76 18.24
C PHE A 142 -18.80 12.11 19.00
N GLY A 143 -18.98 12.39 20.28
CA GLY A 143 -19.97 11.69 21.10
C GLY A 143 -19.62 10.24 21.36
N MET A 144 -20.53 9.49 21.99
CA MET A 144 -20.24 8.11 22.36
C MET A 144 -20.18 7.15 21.16
N TYR A 145 -21.22 7.16 20.31
CA TYR A 145 -21.35 6.18 19.23
C TYR A 145 -20.49 6.50 17.99
N PRO A 146 -20.49 7.72 17.43
CA PRO A 146 -19.63 8.02 16.28
C PRO A 146 -18.14 7.87 16.61
N ASN A 147 -17.74 8.04 17.88
CA ASN A 147 -16.36 7.79 18.29
C ASN A 147 -15.94 6.32 18.19
N ILE A 148 -16.87 5.36 18.20
CA ILE A 148 -16.54 3.93 17.96
C ILE A 148 -15.99 3.76 16.55
N LEU A 149 -16.59 4.41 15.55
CA LEU A 149 -16.08 4.39 14.17
C LEU A 149 -14.64 4.91 14.09
N VAL A 150 -14.37 6.03 14.76
CA VAL A 150 -13.03 6.64 14.80
C VAL A 150 -12.02 5.73 15.51
N ALA A 151 -12.42 5.09 16.61
CA ALA A 151 -11.57 4.12 17.31
C ALA A 151 -11.24 2.92 16.43
N LEU A 152 -12.21 2.39 15.67
CA LEU A 152 -11.99 1.30 14.71
C LEU A 152 -11.02 1.70 13.58
N LEU A 153 -11.19 2.90 13.02
CA LEU A 153 -10.29 3.43 12.00
C LEU A 153 -8.85 3.55 12.52
N ASN A 154 -8.68 4.06 13.75
CA ASN A 154 -7.37 4.12 14.38
C ASN A 154 -6.76 2.74 14.64
N MET A 155 -7.56 1.76 15.07
CA MET A 155 -7.07 0.40 15.23
C MET A 155 -6.53 -0.15 13.92
N MET A 156 -7.26 0.01 12.82
CA MET A 156 -6.79 -0.40 11.49
C MET A 156 -5.50 0.32 11.09
N THR A 157 -5.39 1.61 11.39
CA THR A 157 -4.17 2.39 11.15
C THR A 157 -2.97 1.86 11.94
N LEU A 158 -3.12 1.61 13.23
CA LEU A 158 -2.02 1.08 14.05
C LEU A 158 -1.64 -0.34 13.61
N CYS A 159 -2.63 -1.19 13.30
CA CYS A 159 -2.39 -2.55 12.79
C CYS A 159 -1.61 -2.53 11.48
N GLY A 160 -1.96 -1.66 10.52
CA GLY A 160 -1.23 -1.64 9.26
C GLY A 160 0.20 -1.11 9.39
N TYR A 161 0.48 -0.12 10.27
CA TYR A 161 1.87 0.25 10.58
C TYR A 161 2.64 -0.92 11.22
N ASN A 162 2.01 -1.67 12.12
CA ASN A 162 2.62 -2.87 12.70
C ASN A 162 2.91 -3.92 11.61
N ILE A 163 1.98 -4.16 10.71
CA ILE A 163 2.12 -5.13 9.61
C ILE A 163 3.28 -4.76 8.70
N ILE A 164 3.41 -3.48 8.30
CA ILE A 164 4.53 -3.01 7.47
C ILE A 164 5.87 -3.29 8.17
N CYS A 165 5.94 -3.00 9.47
CA CYS A 165 7.11 -3.30 10.30
C CYS A 165 7.41 -4.80 10.39
N LEU A 166 6.39 -5.63 10.63
CA LEU A 166 6.50 -7.09 10.73
C LEU A 166 7.02 -7.70 9.43
N VAL A 167 6.44 -7.31 8.30
CA VAL A 167 6.85 -7.79 6.97
C VAL A 167 8.27 -7.38 6.67
N THR A 168 8.64 -6.11 6.88
CA THR A 168 9.99 -5.61 6.60
C THR A 168 11.05 -6.35 7.44
N ALA A 169 10.78 -6.57 8.73
CA ALA A 169 11.68 -7.31 9.61
C ALA A 169 11.74 -8.81 9.24
N GLY A 170 10.59 -9.41 8.90
CA GLY A 170 10.52 -10.81 8.46
C GLY A 170 11.30 -11.06 7.17
N GLN A 171 11.18 -10.19 6.18
CA GLN A 171 11.97 -10.21 4.93
C GLN A 171 13.47 -10.07 5.21
N THR A 172 13.85 -9.14 6.10
CA THR A 172 15.25 -8.94 6.49
C THR A 172 15.86 -10.19 7.14
N LEU A 173 15.09 -10.86 8.01
CA LEU A 173 15.52 -12.11 8.66
C LEU A 173 15.60 -13.28 7.66
N ALA A 174 14.68 -13.38 6.71
CA ALA A 174 14.73 -14.41 5.67
C ALA A 174 15.97 -14.25 4.79
N ALA A 175 16.25 -13.02 4.35
CA ALA A 175 17.37 -12.69 3.46
C ALA A 175 18.76 -13.03 4.04
N ILE A 176 18.96 -13.01 5.36
CA ILE A 176 20.25 -13.41 5.96
C ILE A 176 20.41 -14.92 6.17
N SER A 177 19.30 -15.66 6.14
CA SER A 177 19.22 -17.07 6.55
C SER A 177 19.53 -18.07 5.44
N GLY A 178 19.57 -17.63 4.17
CA GLY A 178 19.90 -18.49 3.03
C GLY A 178 19.00 -19.73 2.94
N ASP A 179 17.68 -19.50 2.90
CA ASP A 179 16.59 -20.48 2.81
C ASP A 179 16.26 -21.29 4.07
N THR A 180 16.96 -21.08 5.20
CA THR A 180 16.66 -21.79 6.45
C THR A 180 15.47 -21.23 7.22
N ILE A 181 15.21 -19.92 7.12
CA ILE A 181 14.08 -19.23 7.74
C ILE A 181 13.24 -18.60 6.63
N SER A 182 11.98 -19.02 6.50
CA SER A 182 11.05 -18.37 5.58
C SER A 182 10.62 -17.00 6.10
N GLN A 183 10.19 -16.12 5.19
CA GLN A 183 9.64 -14.81 5.55
C GLN A 183 8.50 -14.93 6.57
N THR A 184 7.62 -15.93 6.42
CA THR A 184 6.56 -16.25 7.38
C THR A 184 7.09 -16.51 8.79
N VAL A 185 8.15 -17.32 8.93
CA VAL A 185 8.74 -17.60 10.25
C VAL A 185 9.35 -16.32 10.85
N GLY A 186 10.00 -15.50 10.03
CA GLY A 186 10.51 -14.19 10.45
C GLY A 186 9.41 -13.27 11.01
N ILE A 187 8.29 -13.15 10.30
CA ILE A 187 7.10 -12.38 10.73
C ILE A 187 6.58 -12.91 12.07
N VAL A 188 6.41 -14.24 12.21
CA VAL A 188 5.94 -14.87 13.47
C VAL A 188 6.86 -14.52 14.64
N VAL A 189 8.17 -14.65 14.46
CA VAL A 189 9.16 -14.38 15.53
C VAL A 189 9.06 -12.92 15.99
N ILE A 190 9.03 -11.97 15.07
CA ILE A 190 8.96 -10.55 15.43
C ILE A 190 7.61 -10.20 16.07
N ALA A 191 6.50 -10.78 15.59
CA ALA A 191 5.17 -10.57 16.17
C ALA A 191 5.12 -11.03 17.63
N VAL A 192 5.62 -12.23 17.92
CA VAL A 192 5.67 -12.78 19.28
C VAL A 192 6.59 -11.95 20.18
N LEU A 193 7.77 -11.56 19.71
CA LEU A 193 8.69 -10.74 20.49
C LEU A 193 8.11 -9.34 20.78
N SER A 194 7.41 -8.75 19.81
CA SER A 194 6.75 -7.44 19.97
C SER A 194 5.54 -7.47 20.90
N MET A 195 4.91 -8.64 21.02
CA MET A 195 3.81 -8.85 21.96
C MET A 195 4.30 -8.73 23.43
N LEU A 196 5.52 -9.18 23.75
CA LEU A 196 5.99 -9.28 25.15
C LEU A 196 6.01 -7.93 25.89
N PRO A 197 6.61 -6.84 25.38
CA PRO A 197 6.55 -5.54 26.07
C PRO A 197 5.11 -4.99 26.12
N ALA A 198 4.30 -5.25 25.09
CA ALA A 198 2.91 -4.80 25.03
C ALA A 198 2.02 -5.47 26.09
N LEU A 199 2.32 -6.71 26.50
CA LEU A 199 1.66 -7.38 27.62
C LEU A 199 1.94 -6.68 28.95
N GLY A 200 3.14 -6.14 29.15
CA GLY A 200 3.53 -5.43 30.38
C GLY A 200 2.87 -4.07 30.58
N GLY A 201 2.46 -3.40 29.49
CA GLY A 201 1.75 -2.12 29.53
C GLY A 201 2.66 -0.90 29.60
N PHE A 202 2.08 0.24 30.01
CA PHE A 202 2.67 1.58 29.87
C PHE A 202 4.10 1.66 30.39
N HIS A 203 4.35 1.19 31.62
CA HIS A 203 5.65 1.30 32.27
C HIS A 203 6.73 0.44 31.59
N VAL A 204 6.39 -0.80 31.20
CA VAL A 204 7.32 -1.71 30.53
C VAL A 204 7.71 -1.16 29.18
N ILE A 205 6.73 -0.65 28.41
CA ILE A 205 6.97 -0.03 27.11
C ILE A 205 7.91 1.16 27.27
N HIS A 206 7.58 2.12 28.14
CA HIS A 206 8.44 3.31 28.33
C HIS A 206 9.87 2.97 28.79
N GLN A 207 10.02 1.91 29.59
CA GLN A 207 11.34 1.45 30.01
C GLN A 207 12.10 0.78 28.87
N TYR A 208 11.43 0.00 28.02
CA TYR A 208 12.02 -0.58 26.82
C TYR A 208 12.47 0.51 25.83
N GLU A 209 11.57 1.44 25.50
CA GLU A 209 11.82 2.57 24.59
C GLU A 209 12.99 3.44 25.07
N ARG A 210 13.17 3.58 26.38
CA ARG A 210 14.28 4.37 26.95
C ARG A 210 15.66 3.93 26.45
N TRP A 211 15.83 2.64 26.17
CA TRP A 211 17.13 2.03 25.86
C TRP A 211 17.21 1.43 24.45
N ALA A 212 16.08 1.02 23.86
CA ALA A 212 16.06 0.31 22.59
C ALA A 212 16.59 1.13 21.39
N TRP A 213 16.59 2.47 21.47
CA TRP A 213 17.11 3.31 20.39
C TRP A 213 18.62 3.20 20.19
N ILE A 214 19.39 2.90 21.25
CA ILE A 214 20.87 2.84 21.16
C ILE A 214 21.31 1.77 20.16
N PRO A 215 20.92 0.49 20.33
CA PRO A 215 21.29 -0.55 19.37
C PRO A 215 20.68 -0.29 17.97
N ALA A 216 19.45 0.23 17.90
CA ALA A 216 18.80 0.54 16.62
C ALA A 216 19.56 1.63 15.85
N PHE A 217 19.93 2.73 16.54
CA PHE A 217 20.72 3.81 15.97
C PHE A 217 22.04 3.32 15.40
N ILE A 218 22.80 2.56 16.20
CA ILE A 218 24.10 2.02 15.80
C ILE A 218 23.94 1.10 14.59
N ALA A 219 22.94 0.23 14.58
CA ALA A 219 22.69 -0.70 13.48
C ALA A 219 22.35 0.03 12.18
N ILE A 220 21.49 1.06 12.23
CA ILE A 220 21.14 1.87 11.06
C ILE A 220 22.35 2.66 10.55
N VAL A 221 23.13 3.30 11.44
CA VAL A 221 24.34 4.04 11.06
C VAL A 221 25.34 3.11 10.37
N ILE A 222 25.53 1.88 10.87
CA ILE A 222 26.41 0.89 10.24
C ILE A 222 25.87 0.48 8.87
N ALA A 223 24.57 0.22 8.72
CA ALA A 223 23.97 -0.13 7.44
C ALA A 223 24.13 0.97 6.39
N VAL A 224 23.83 2.23 6.77
CA VAL A 224 24.01 3.39 5.91
C VAL A 224 25.49 3.62 5.60
N GLY A 225 26.39 3.47 6.57
CA GLY A 225 27.84 3.59 6.35
C GLY A 225 28.41 2.54 5.41
N SER A 226 27.90 1.30 5.50
CA SER A 226 28.30 0.16 4.65
C SER A 226 27.85 0.33 3.19
N GLY A 227 26.61 0.75 2.97
CA GLY A 227 26.06 0.98 1.62
C GLY A 227 26.28 2.39 1.07
N GLY A 228 26.79 3.32 1.89
CA GLY A 228 26.73 4.76 1.64
C GLY A 228 27.49 5.24 0.40
N SER A 229 28.60 4.58 0.05
CA SER A 229 29.39 4.92 -1.13
C SER A 229 28.61 4.74 -2.43
N LYS A 230 27.60 3.86 -2.44
CA LYS A 230 26.75 3.59 -3.60
C LYS A 230 25.52 4.49 -3.67
N LEU A 231 25.15 5.20 -2.60
CA LEU A 231 23.98 6.10 -2.59
C LEU A 231 24.10 7.27 -3.58
N LYS A 232 25.28 7.54 -4.14
CA LYS A 232 25.46 8.53 -5.22
C LYS A 232 25.01 8.03 -6.59
N GLU A 233 24.80 6.73 -6.76
CA GLU A 233 24.47 6.08 -8.03
C GLU A 233 22.97 6.23 -8.34
N GLN A 234 22.47 7.46 -8.34
CA GLN A 234 21.05 7.77 -8.52
C GLN A 234 20.61 7.61 -9.98
N VAL A 235 19.40 7.09 -10.20
CA VAL A 235 18.77 7.05 -11.52
C VAL A 235 18.58 8.48 -12.04
N PRO A 236 18.94 8.78 -13.31
CA PRO A 236 18.66 10.07 -13.92
C PRO A 236 17.16 10.34 -13.92
N ALA A 237 16.73 11.30 -13.11
CA ALA A 237 15.31 11.62 -12.98
C ALA A 237 14.86 12.62 -14.05
N THR A 238 13.71 12.35 -14.65
CA THR A 238 12.93 13.34 -15.42
C THR A 238 12.29 14.35 -14.49
N SER A 239 11.89 15.53 -14.99
CA SER A 239 11.21 16.53 -14.16
C SER A 239 9.93 15.96 -13.55
N SER A 240 9.82 15.98 -12.22
CA SER A 240 8.61 15.57 -11.50
C SER A 240 7.45 16.48 -11.88
N ASP A 241 6.35 15.91 -12.35
CA ASP A 241 5.12 16.63 -12.66
C ASP A 241 4.33 16.99 -11.39
N ALA A 242 3.48 18.02 -11.49
CA ALA A 242 2.72 18.52 -10.34
C ALA A 242 1.81 17.46 -9.68
N PRO A 243 1.12 16.56 -10.41
CA PRO A 243 0.33 15.49 -9.82
C PRO A 243 1.14 14.55 -8.93
N THR A 244 2.32 14.10 -9.38
CA THR A 244 3.20 13.23 -8.60
C THR A 244 3.68 13.91 -7.31
N ILE A 245 4.04 15.20 -7.38
CA ILE A 245 4.43 15.98 -6.20
C ILE A 245 3.29 16.05 -5.17
N ILE A 246 2.07 16.37 -5.61
CA ILE A 246 0.90 16.48 -4.72
C ILE A 246 0.55 15.12 -4.11
N THR A 247 0.64 14.05 -4.88
CA THR A 247 0.40 12.68 -4.42
C THR A 247 1.40 12.29 -3.34
N PHE A 248 2.69 12.60 -3.54
CA PHE A 248 3.70 12.31 -2.52
C PHE A 248 3.57 13.18 -1.27
N ILE A 249 3.17 14.45 -1.40
CA ILE A 249 2.82 15.30 -0.24
C ILE A 249 1.69 14.67 0.57
N SER A 250 0.67 14.15 -0.11
CA SER A 250 -0.46 13.47 0.52
C SER A 250 -0.02 12.20 1.25
N LEU A 251 0.93 11.45 0.68
CA LEU A 251 1.55 10.30 1.34
C LEU A 251 2.32 10.70 2.61
N ILE A 252 3.10 11.78 2.58
CA ILE A 252 3.79 12.31 3.79
C ILE A 252 2.76 12.72 4.86
N ALA A 253 1.67 13.38 4.46
CA ALA A 253 0.59 13.73 5.36
C ALA A 253 -0.07 12.47 5.96
N GLY A 254 -0.28 11.44 5.14
CA GLY A 254 -0.79 10.13 5.55
C GLY A 254 0.13 9.37 6.49
N TYR A 255 1.43 9.64 6.45
CA TYR A 255 2.39 9.12 7.42
C TYR A 255 2.39 9.89 8.74
N MET A 256 2.34 11.23 8.69
CA MET A 256 2.56 12.09 9.87
C MET A 256 1.30 12.40 10.68
N LEU A 257 0.16 12.67 10.03
CA LEU A 257 -1.07 13.06 10.72
C LEU A 257 -1.69 11.96 11.60
N PRO A 258 -1.59 10.66 11.27
CA PRO A 258 -2.14 9.62 12.11
C PRO A 258 -1.63 9.62 13.54
N TYR A 259 -0.43 10.11 13.83
CA TYR A 259 0.04 10.19 15.22
C TYR A 259 -0.90 11.00 16.11
N SER A 260 -1.66 11.97 15.58
CA SER A 260 -2.71 12.72 16.29
C SER A 260 -3.77 11.83 16.95
N THR A 261 -3.92 10.59 16.49
CA THR A 261 -4.94 9.64 16.95
C THR A 261 -4.46 8.75 18.11
N THR A 262 -3.16 8.77 18.44
CA THR A 262 -2.61 7.94 19.52
C THR A 262 -1.66 8.68 20.46
N VAL A 263 -1.14 9.86 20.09
CA VAL A 263 -0.18 10.63 20.90
C VAL A 263 -0.57 10.73 22.37
N GLY A 264 -1.85 10.99 22.65
CA GLY A 264 -2.34 11.14 24.02
C GLY A 264 -2.16 9.91 24.92
N ASP A 265 -2.04 8.71 24.37
CA ASP A 265 -1.88 7.46 25.12
C ASP A 265 -0.52 7.39 25.83
N THR A 266 0.47 8.14 25.34
CA THR A 266 1.85 8.17 25.87
C THR A 266 2.08 9.21 26.97
N ALA A 267 1.12 10.12 27.20
CA ALA A 267 1.32 11.28 28.08
C ALA A 267 0.35 11.34 29.28
N VAL A 268 -0.50 10.32 29.47
CA VAL A 268 -1.59 10.35 30.48
C VAL A 268 -1.12 10.41 31.93
N TYR A 269 0.08 9.90 32.23
CA TYR A 269 0.67 9.91 33.59
C TYR A 269 1.53 11.15 33.89
N LEU A 270 1.70 12.05 32.91
CA LEU A 270 2.44 13.30 33.12
C LEU A 270 1.64 14.27 34.00
N GLY A 271 2.34 14.99 34.86
CA GLY A 271 1.72 15.97 35.74
C GLY A 271 0.89 17.04 35.01
N PRO A 272 -0.24 17.50 35.57
CA PRO A 272 -1.15 18.45 34.92
C PRO A 272 -0.53 19.83 34.64
N ASN A 273 0.52 20.18 35.39
CA ASN A 273 1.30 21.42 35.24
C ASN A 273 2.50 21.26 34.29
N ALA A 274 2.54 20.20 33.47
CA ALA A 274 3.61 19.99 32.51
C ALA A 274 3.75 21.20 31.56
N PRO A 275 4.97 21.72 31.34
CA PRO A 275 5.17 22.87 30.47
C PRO A 275 4.88 22.51 29.02
N LYS A 276 3.75 23.03 28.48
CA LYS A 276 3.22 22.70 27.14
C LYS A 276 4.28 22.80 26.03
N TRP A 277 5.10 23.85 26.07
CA TRP A 277 6.15 24.04 25.06
C TRP A 277 7.19 22.91 25.05
N ARG A 278 7.58 22.38 26.23
CA ARG A 278 8.51 21.25 26.29
C ARG A 278 7.86 19.98 25.76
N ILE A 279 6.61 19.71 26.15
CA ILE A 279 5.85 18.55 25.67
C ILE A 279 5.69 18.58 24.16
N PHE A 280 5.31 19.73 23.61
CA PHE A 280 5.24 19.97 22.17
C PHE A 280 6.59 19.69 21.50
N PHE A 281 7.67 20.32 21.96
CA PHE A 281 8.98 20.20 21.32
C PHE A 281 9.55 18.78 21.42
N TYR A 282 9.36 18.08 22.55
CA TYR A 282 9.79 16.70 22.70
C TYR A 282 9.02 15.76 21.77
N CYS A 283 7.71 15.93 21.63
CA CYS A 283 6.91 15.15 20.68
C CYS A 283 7.30 15.45 19.24
N TRP A 284 7.34 16.72 18.88
CA TRP A 284 7.63 17.17 17.53
C TRP A 284 9.02 16.74 17.07
N MET A 285 10.05 16.88 17.92
CA MET A 285 11.39 16.38 17.61
C MET A 285 11.50 14.87 17.67
N GLY A 286 10.80 14.21 18.60
CA GLY A 286 10.78 12.75 18.68
C GLY A 286 10.21 12.12 17.41
N ILE A 287 9.20 12.74 16.79
CA ILE A 287 8.62 12.26 15.54
C ILE A 287 9.42 12.71 14.31
N CYS A 288 9.72 14.01 14.20
CA CYS A 288 10.35 14.58 13.01
C CYS A 288 11.78 14.10 12.80
N LEU A 289 12.60 14.07 13.85
CA LEU A 289 14.05 13.83 13.71
C LEU A 289 14.37 12.46 13.10
N PRO A 290 13.91 11.33 13.66
CA PRO A 290 14.16 10.02 13.04
C PRO A 290 13.43 9.90 11.69
N SER A 291 12.17 10.35 11.59
CA SER A 291 11.39 10.17 10.36
C SER A 291 12.00 10.90 9.17
N ILE A 292 12.38 12.18 9.32
CA ILE A 292 12.95 12.97 8.21
C ILE A 292 14.29 12.37 7.76
N ILE A 293 15.17 12.07 8.72
CA ILE A 293 16.51 11.55 8.41
C ILE A 293 16.38 10.20 7.70
N LEU A 294 15.59 9.28 8.25
CA LEU A 294 15.43 7.95 7.68
C LEU A 294 14.62 7.96 6.38
N MET A 295 13.59 8.79 6.24
CA MET A 295 12.89 8.91 4.95
C MET A 295 13.81 9.46 3.85
N ILE A 296 14.70 10.43 4.15
CA ILE A 296 15.68 10.93 3.17
C ILE A 296 16.69 9.84 2.81
N VAL A 297 17.18 9.09 3.79
CA VAL A 297 18.06 7.93 3.54
C VAL A 297 17.33 6.88 2.69
N GLY A 298 16.06 6.60 3.00
CA GLY A 298 15.19 5.73 2.23
C GLY A 298 15.04 6.20 0.78
N ALA A 299 14.77 7.48 0.56
CA ALA A 299 14.71 8.06 -0.79
C ALA A 299 16.05 7.88 -1.53
N ALA A 300 17.18 8.07 -0.86
CA ALA A 300 18.50 7.85 -1.45
C ALA A 300 18.75 6.38 -1.81
N ILE A 301 18.33 5.45 -0.95
CA ILE A 301 18.39 4.01 -1.23
C ILE A 301 17.52 3.70 -2.45
N GLY A 302 16.24 4.09 -2.42
CA GLY A 302 15.27 3.81 -3.49
C GLY A 302 15.72 4.33 -4.86
N GLY A 303 16.31 5.52 -4.92
CA GLY A 303 16.80 6.09 -6.17
C GLY A 303 18.10 5.46 -6.68
N ALA A 304 18.83 4.73 -5.84
CA ALA A 304 20.06 4.03 -6.22
C ALA A 304 19.84 2.55 -6.58
N VAL A 305 18.78 1.92 -6.05
CA VAL A 305 18.46 0.49 -6.27
C VAL A 305 18.55 0.08 -7.75
N PRO A 306 17.93 0.79 -8.72
CA PRO A 306 17.93 0.33 -10.12
C PRO A 306 19.30 0.38 -10.81
N ASN A 307 20.23 1.20 -10.32
CA ASN A 307 21.58 1.31 -10.88
C ASN A 307 22.58 0.33 -10.24
N ILE A 308 22.22 -0.30 -9.12
CA ILE A 308 23.09 -1.21 -8.38
C ILE A 308 22.54 -2.63 -8.53
N PRO A 309 23.11 -3.47 -9.42
CA PRO A 309 22.56 -4.80 -9.70
C PRO A 309 22.35 -5.65 -8.44
N SER A 310 23.30 -5.63 -7.51
CA SER A 310 23.19 -6.37 -6.24
C SER A 310 22.01 -5.94 -5.37
N TRP A 311 21.57 -4.68 -5.46
CA TRP A 311 20.42 -4.17 -4.70
C TRP A 311 19.12 -4.40 -5.46
N SER A 312 19.13 -4.25 -6.79
CA SER A 312 18.00 -4.62 -7.66
C SER A 312 17.65 -6.10 -7.50
N ASP A 313 18.63 -7.00 -7.64
CA ASP A 313 18.42 -8.45 -7.49
C ASP A 313 17.94 -8.84 -6.08
N ALA A 314 18.30 -8.05 -5.06
CA ALA A 314 17.86 -8.28 -3.69
C ALA A 314 16.45 -7.74 -3.45
N ASN A 315 16.09 -6.62 -4.09
CA ASN A 315 14.74 -6.08 -4.10
C ASN A 315 13.75 -7.04 -4.76
N ASP A 316 14.14 -7.66 -5.88
CA ASP A 316 13.27 -8.58 -6.62
C ASP A 316 13.03 -9.89 -5.85
N ARG A 317 13.97 -10.29 -4.99
CA ARG A 317 13.86 -11.52 -4.17
C ARG A 317 13.16 -11.32 -2.84
N ASP A 318 13.59 -10.33 -2.06
CA ASP A 318 13.17 -10.14 -0.67
C ASP A 318 12.72 -8.70 -0.38
N SER A 319 12.38 -7.92 -1.42
CA SER A 319 11.94 -6.54 -1.31
C SER A 319 12.90 -5.68 -0.45
N VAL A 320 12.36 -4.83 0.42
CA VAL A 320 13.16 -3.93 1.25
C VAL A 320 14.09 -4.68 2.19
N GLY A 321 13.66 -5.82 2.73
CA GLY A 321 14.51 -6.64 3.60
C GLY A 321 15.77 -7.13 2.88
N GLY A 322 15.64 -7.53 1.62
CA GLY A 322 16.77 -7.89 0.76
C GLY A 322 17.74 -6.73 0.54
N ILE A 323 17.23 -5.53 0.26
CA ILE A 323 18.06 -4.33 0.05
C ILE A 323 18.89 -4.02 1.30
N LEU A 324 18.28 -4.03 2.49
CA LEU A 324 18.98 -3.75 3.75
C LEU A 324 20.12 -4.76 4.00
N VAL A 325 19.91 -6.03 3.68
CA VAL A 325 20.94 -7.07 3.78
C VAL A 325 22.02 -6.88 2.71
N ALA A 326 21.66 -6.54 1.48
CA ALA A 326 22.61 -6.28 0.41
C ALA A 326 23.51 -5.08 0.70
N MET A 327 23.00 -4.05 1.39
CA MET A 327 23.81 -2.94 1.89
C MET A 327 24.85 -3.38 2.92
N LEU A 328 24.55 -4.40 3.72
CA LEU A 328 25.40 -4.94 4.79
C LEU A 328 26.34 -6.06 4.31
N GLN A 329 26.19 -6.53 3.08
CA GLN A 329 27.00 -7.60 2.49
C GLN A 329 28.53 -7.39 2.64
N PRO A 330 29.10 -6.18 2.48
CA PRO A 330 30.54 -5.95 2.64
C PRO A 330 31.09 -6.31 4.03
N LEU A 331 30.23 -6.34 5.06
CA LEU A 331 30.61 -6.67 6.44
C LEU A 331 30.59 -8.18 6.73
N GLY A 332 30.26 -9.02 5.75
CA GLY A 332 30.23 -10.46 5.88
C GLY A 332 29.34 -10.94 7.03
N GLY A 333 29.87 -11.80 7.90
CA GLY A 333 29.14 -12.36 9.04
C GLY A 333 28.65 -11.30 10.05
N PHE A 334 29.40 -10.21 10.24
CA PHE A 334 28.97 -9.11 11.11
C PHE A 334 27.79 -8.34 10.51
N GLY A 335 27.72 -8.23 9.18
CA GLY A 335 26.56 -7.66 8.48
C GLY A 335 25.25 -8.39 8.79
N LYS A 336 25.30 -9.73 8.91
CA LYS A 336 24.13 -10.53 9.31
C LYS A 336 23.66 -10.19 10.72
N PHE A 337 24.58 -10.03 11.67
CA PHE A 337 24.26 -9.62 13.03
C PHE A 337 23.57 -8.23 13.05
N ILE A 338 24.08 -7.28 12.28
CA ILE A 338 23.47 -5.94 12.18
C ILE A 338 22.07 -6.01 11.55
N ALA A 339 21.84 -6.84 10.54
CA ALA A 339 20.52 -7.05 9.95
C ALA A 339 19.51 -7.62 10.97
N VAL A 340 19.93 -8.52 11.86
CA VAL A 340 19.09 -8.98 12.99
C VAL A 340 18.75 -7.81 13.92
N MET A 341 19.72 -6.96 14.25
CA MET A 341 19.46 -5.79 15.12
C MET A 341 18.49 -4.79 14.48
N ILE A 342 18.60 -4.56 13.17
CA ILE A 342 17.64 -3.74 12.42
C ILE A 342 16.25 -4.38 12.44
N SER A 343 16.17 -5.70 12.27
CA SER A 343 14.90 -6.44 12.34
C SER A 343 14.25 -6.34 13.72
N LEU A 344 15.04 -6.44 14.80
CA LEU A 344 14.54 -6.32 16.17
C LEU A 344 14.14 -4.89 16.55
N SER A 345 14.67 -3.87 15.87
CA SER A 345 14.33 -2.46 16.17
C SER A 345 12.85 -2.14 15.97
N VAL A 346 12.14 -2.87 15.10
CA VAL A 346 10.70 -2.63 14.87
C VAL A 346 9.83 -2.97 16.07
N ILE A 347 10.35 -3.73 17.06
CA ILE A 347 9.63 -4.02 18.31
C ILE A 347 9.22 -2.72 19.01
N ALA A 348 10.07 -1.70 18.96
CA ALA A 348 9.81 -0.38 19.52
C ALA A 348 8.66 0.38 18.81
N GLN A 349 8.37 0.06 17.56
CA GLN A 349 7.22 0.61 16.85
C GLN A 349 5.95 -0.20 17.17
N ILE A 350 6.06 -1.52 17.16
CA ILE A 350 4.91 -2.43 17.24
C ILE A 350 4.32 -2.49 18.65
N ALA A 351 5.16 -2.52 19.70
CA ALA A 351 4.69 -2.69 21.07
C ALA A 351 3.77 -1.54 21.55
N PRO A 352 4.11 -0.24 21.34
CA PRO A 352 3.17 0.86 21.58
C PRO A 352 1.90 0.79 20.72
N GLY A 353 2.01 0.28 19.49
CA GLY A 353 0.87 0.03 18.60
C GLY A 353 -0.11 -0.98 19.20
N PHE A 354 0.37 -2.18 19.57
CA PHE A 354 -0.43 -3.19 20.26
C PHE A 354 -1.07 -2.67 21.56
N TYR A 355 -0.32 -1.89 22.34
CA TYR A 355 -0.84 -1.24 23.54
C TYR A 355 -2.05 -0.35 23.21
N SER A 356 -1.90 0.54 22.23
CA SER A 356 -2.94 1.49 21.86
C SER A 356 -4.15 0.79 21.22
N VAL A 357 -3.95 -0.21 20.35
CA VAL A 357 -5.05 -1.03 19.79
C VAL A 357 -5.84 -1.75 20.88
N SER A 358 -5.14 -2.32 21.87
CA SER A 358 -5.79 -3.02 22.98
C SER A 358 -6.66 -2.11 23.85
N LEU A 359 -6.31 -0.83 23.95
CA LEU A 359 -7.16 0.17 24.61
C LEU A 359 -8.36 0.52 23.74
N ASN A 360 -8.19 0.71 22.44
CA ASN A 360 -9.28 1.00 21.51
C ASN A 360 -10.35 -0.10 21.48
N PHE A 361 -9.97 -1.38 21.61
CA PHE A 361 -10.92 -2.48 21.77
C PHE A 361 -11.88 -2.27 22.95
N GLN A 362 -11.39 -1.76 24.08
CA GLN A 362 -12.21 -1.49 25.26
C GLN A 362 -13.22 -0.34 25.05
N LEU A 363 -13.04 0.50 24.02
CA LEU A 363 -13.99 1.57 23.69
C LEU A 363 -15.18 1.09 22.84
N ILE A 364 -15.07 -0.02 22.11
CA ILE A 364 -16.08 -0.47 21.14
C ILE A 364 -17.38 -0.85 21.85
N TRP A 365 -17.27 -1.56 22.97
CA TRP A 365 -18.41 -2.10 23.69
C TRP A 365 -18.20 -2.02 25.21
N PRO A 366 -19.17 -1.55 26.03
CA PRO A 366 -18.98 -1.37 27.46
C PRO A 366 -18.50 -2.62 28.23
N LYS A 367 -18.97 -3.81 27.84
CA LYS A 367 -18.49 -5.08 28.41
C LYS A 367 -17.02 -5.39 28.10
N PHE A 368 -16.46 -4.86 27.01
CA PHE A 368 -15.04 -5.07 26.68
C PHE A 368 -14.12 -4.30 27.63
N ALA A 369 -14.58 -3.21 28.24
CA ALA A 369 -13.83 -2.52 29.29
C ALA A 369 -13.60 -3.39 30.54
N MET A 370 -14.42 -4.43 30.76
CA MET A 370 -14.25 -5.38 31.86
C MET A 370 -13.23 -6.49 31.53
N VAL A 371 -12.84 -6.64 30.26
CA VAL A 371 -11.89 -7.66 29.82
C VAL A 371 -10.47 -7.10 29.99
N PRO A 372 -9.55 -7.82 30.66
CA PRO A 372 -8.17 -7.38 30.79
C PRO A 372 -7.52 -7.12 29.43
N ARG A 373 -6.82 -6.00 29.32
CA ARG A 373 -6.20 -5.51 28.08
C ARG A 373 -5.31 -6.55 27.39
N ILE A 374 -4.65 -7.40 28.16
CA ILE A 374 -3.77 -8.49 27.71
C ILE A 374 -4.45 -9.39 26.67
N PHE A 375 -5.74 -9.71 26.84
CA PHE A 375 -6.44 -10.55 25.88
C PHE A 375 -6.54 -9.88 24.51
N PHE A 376 -6.80 -8.57 24.48
CA PHE A 376 -6.86 -7.82 23.23
C PHE A 376 -5.49 -7.68 22.56
N VAL A 377 -4.39 -7.68 23.34
CA VAL A 377 -3.02 -7.74 22.81
C VAL A 377 -2.81 -9.04 22.02
N ILE A 378 -3.24 -10.19 22.57
CA ILE A 378 -3.13 -11.49 21.87
C ILE A 378 -3.99 -11.50 20.59
N VAL A 379 -5.21 -10.96 20.67
CA VAL A 379 -6.11 -10.88 19.51
C VAL A 379 -5.51 -10.03 18.39
N VAL A 380 -5.00 -8.83 18.70
CA VAL A 380 -4.37 -7.98 17.66
C VAL A 380 -3.12 -8.64 17.09
N THR A 381 -2.29 -9.30 17.89
CA THR A 381 -1.12 -10.03 17.37
C THR A 381 -1.53 -11.14 16.40
N ALA A 382 -2.62 -11.87 16.66
CA ALA A 382 -3.12 -12.89 15.75
C ALA A 382 -3.66 -12.30 14.44
N VAL A 383 -4.36 -11.16 14.51
CA VAL A 383 -4.87 -10.44 13.33
C VAL A 383 -3.71 -9.91 12.48
N ASP A 384 -2.76 -9.20 13.08
CA ASP A 384 -1.60 -8.64 12.39
C ASP A 384 -0.75 -9.74 11.75
N LEU A 385 -0.65 -10.91 12.40
CA LEU A 385 0.04 -12.06 11.83
C LEU A 385 -0.68 -12.61 10.58
N GLY A 386 -1.99 -12.80 10.66
CA GLY A 386 -2.78 -13.33 9.54
C GLY A 386 -2.75 -12.40 8.32
N VAL A 387 -2.94 -11.10 8.54
CA VAL A 387 -2.92 -10.10 7.47
C VAL A 387 -1.49 -9.88 6.96
N GLY A 388 -0.49 -9.83 7.85
CA GLY A 388 0.90 -9.58 7.49
C GLY A 388 1.52 -10.66 6.61
N ILE A 389 1.15 -11.93 6.81
CA ILE A 389 1.60 -13.02 5.92
C ILE A 389 1.12 -12.79 4.48
N LYS A 390 -0.13 -12.35 4.30
CA LYS A 390 -0.67 -12.07 2.96
C LYS A 390 -0.12 -10.78 2.36
N ALA A 391 0.01 -9.73 3.18
CA ALA A 391 0.52 -8.42 2.74
C ALA A 391 1.99 -8.47 2.30
N ALA A 392 2.76 -9.49 2.74
CA ALA A 392 4.14 -9.69 2.31
C ALA A 392 4.30 -9.97 0.81
N GLU A 393 3.26 -10.49 0.14
CA GLU A 393 3.31 -10.85 -1.29
C GLU A 393 3.34 -9.61 -2.22
N SER A 394 2.76 -8.47 -1.80
CA SER A 394 2.65 -7.24 -2.60
C SER A 394 2.97 -5.98 -1.78
N PHE A 395 4.14 -6.01 -1.13
CA PHE A 395 4.50 -5.08 -0.05
C PHE A 395 4.39 -3.58 -0.41
N PHE A 396 4.99 -3.12 -1.52
CA PHE A 396 4.99 -1.70 -1.87
C PHE A 396 3.61 -1.17 -2.28
N ASN A 397 2.84 -1.94 -3.04
CA ASN A 397 1.48 -1.58 -3.41
C ASN A 397 0.58 -1.50 -2.15
N SER A 398 0.70 -2.50 -1.27
CA SER A 398 -0.01 -2.54 0.00
C SER A 398 0.33 -1.33 0.88
N LEU A 399 1.60 -0.90 0.91
CA LEU A 399 2.04 0.28 1.66
C LEU A 399 1.45 1.58 1.09
N GLN A 400 1.48 1.76 -0.23
CA GLN A 400 0.94 2.96 -0.88
C GLN A 400 -0.55 3.11 -0.65
N ASP A 401 -1.32 2.04 -0.88
CA ASP A 401 -2.78 2.02 -0.67
C ASP A 401 -3.13 2.31 0.79
N PHE A 402 -2.39 1.68 1.71
CA PHE A 402 -2.57 1.88 3.15
C PHE A 402 -2.34 3.34 3.58
N LEU A 403 -1.20 3.94 3.19
CA LEU A 403 -0.86 5.32 3.55
C LEU A 403 -1.82 6.34 2.91
N GLY A 404 -2.27 6.07 1.68
CA GLY A 404 -3.27 6.88 0.99
C GLY A 404 -4.59 6.93 1.76
N ILE A 405 -5.20 5.77 2.04
CA ILE A 405 -6.50 5.68 2.73
C ILE A 405 -6.46 6.34 4.12
N ILE A 406 -5.36 6.15 4.85
CA ILE A 406 -5.25 6.64 6.23
C ILE A 406 -5.05 8.14 6.31
N GLY A 407 -4.38 8.74 5.33
CA GLY A 407 -4.19 10.18 5.29
C GLY A 407 -5.50 10.96 5.27
N TYR A 408 -6.49 10.48 4.52
CA TYR A 408 -7.76 11.20 4.39
C TYR A 408 -8.54 11.27 5.71
N TRP A 409 -8.73 10.13 6.37
CA TRP A 409 -9.54 10.11 7.59
C TRP A 409 -8.80 10.74 8.78
N SER A 410 -7.49 10.55 8.88
CA SER A 410 -6.68 11.12 9.97
C SER A 410 -6.58 12.64 9.89
N ALA A 411 -6.54 13.19 8.66
CA ALA A 411 -6.64 14.64 8.43
C ALA A 411 -8.00 15.18 8.88
N ALA A 412 -9.11 14.54 8.50
CA ALA A 412 -10.46 14.93 8.93
C ALA A 412 -10.60 14.88 10.46
N PHE A 413 -10.14 13.78 11.08
CA PHE A 413 -10.12 13.63 12.54
C PHE A 413 -9.34 14.75 13.23
N THR A 414 -8.12 15.02 12.76
CA THR A 414 -7.25 16.06 13.32
C THR A 414 -7.88 17.44 13.22
N GLY A 415 -8.48 17.76 12.07
CA GLY A 415 -9.19 19.03 11.84
C GLY A 415 -10.36 19.24 12.80
N ILE A 416 -11.18 18.20 13.00
CA ILE A 416 -12.32 18.22 13.92
C ILE A 416 -11.85 18.42 15.37
N LEU A 417 -10.83 17.68 15.81
CA LEU A 417 -10.33 17.78 17.19
C LEU A 417 -9.73 19.17 17.48
N LEU A 418 -8.97 19.73 16.53
CA LEU A 418 -8.42 21.08 16.68
C LEU A 418 -9.51 22.14 16.66
N THR A 419 -10.55 21.97 15.85
CA THR A 419 -11.69 22.89 15.81
C THR A 419 -12.48 22.83 17.12
N GLU A 420 -12.75 21.64 17.65
CA GLU A 420 -13.34 21.45 18.98
C GLU A 420 -12.50 22.18 20.05
N TRP A 421 -11.18 21.99 20.02
CA TRP A 421 -10.28 22.59 20.99
C TRP A 421 -10.24 24.13 20.92
N PHE A 422 -10.05 24.70 19.73
CA PHE A 422 -9.84 26.14 19.57
C PHE A 422 -11.14 26.94 19.52
N VAL A 423 -12.16 26.46 18.80
CA VAL A 423 -13.39 27.21 18.55
C VAL A 423 -14.38 27.01 19.69
N PHE A 424 -14.72 25.77 20.02
CA PHE A 424 -15.76 25.45 20.99
C PHE A 424 -15.24 25.52 22.43
N ARG A 425 -14.05 24.98 22.67
CA ARG A 425 -13.44 24.88 24.01
C ARG A 425 -12.48 26.02 24.35
N LYS A 426 -12.19 26.91 23.40
CA LYS A 426 -11.37 28.12 23.57
C LYS A 426 -10.01 27.84 24.22
N ALA A 427 -9.40 26.70 23.88
CA ALA A 427 -8.14 26.21 24.41
C ALA A 427 -8.08 26.01 25.94
N LYS A 428 -9.23 25.68 26.57
CA LYS A 428 -9.34 25.45 28.03
C LYS A 428 -9.53 23.96 28.33
N ALA A 429 -8.51 23.34 28.92
CA ALA A 429 -8.58 21.93 29.34
C ALA A 429 -9.67 21.66 30.41
N ALA A 430 -9.98 22.65 31.26
CA ALA A 430 -11.04 22.55 32.26
C ALA A 430 -12.45 22.36 31.67
N SER A 431 -12.64 22.58 30.36
CA SER A 431 -13.90 22.30 29.68
C SER A 431 -14.18 20.80 29.50
N PHE A 432 -13.16 19.96 29.64
CA PHE A 432 -13.30 18.50 29.60
C PHE A 432 -13.58 18.01 31.01
N ASP A 433 -14.84 17.74 31.35
CA ASP A 433 -15.20 17.14 32.63
C ASP A 433 -14.89 15.64 32.62
N PRO A 434 -13.88 15.16 33.37
CA PRO A 434 -13.46 13.76 33.34
C PRO A 434 -14.48 12.78 33.90
N ARG A 435 -15.58 13.23 34.52
CA ARG A 435 -16.64 12.35 35.06
C ARG A 435 -17.61 11.89 33.99
N VAL A 436 -17.70 12.66 32.90
CA VAL A 436 -18.73 12.54 31.87
C VAL A 436 -18.28 11.64 30.70
N TRP A 437 -17.02 11.26 30.69
CA TRP A 437 -16.33 10.56 29.59
C TRP A 437 -17.02 9.26 29.12
N ASN A 438 -17.87 8.65 29.95
CA ASN A 438 -18.61 7.41 29.64
C ASN A 438 -20.14 7.55 29.77
N SER A 439 -20.67 8.78 29.72
CA SER A 439 -22.10 9.08 29.89
C SER A 439 -22.76 9.46 28.57
N VAL A 440 -23.65 8.60 28.03
CA VAL A 440 -24.31 8.83 26.72
C VAL A 440 -25.16 10.11 26.70
N GLY A 441 -25.86 10.41 27.80
CA GLY A 441 -26.79 11.56 27.85
C GLY A 441 -26.13 12.92 28.09
N GLU A 442 -24.87 12.94 28.51
CA GLU A 442 -24.14 14.17 28.83
C GLU A 442 -23.05 14.48 27.80
N LEU A 443 -22.59 13.48 27.04
CA LEU A 443 -21.75 13.68 25.86
C LEU A 443 -22.58 14.21 24.68
N PRO A 444 -21.97 14.97 23.77
CA PRO A 444 -22.67 15.42 22.57
C PRO A 444 -23.13 14.20 21.74
N PRO A 445 -24.22 14.30 20.98
CA PRO A 445 -24.67 13.23 20.10
C PRO A 445 -23.68 12.94 18.96
N GLY A 446 -22.75 13.85 18.68
CA GLY A 446 -21.68 13.64 17.72
C GLY A 446 -22.05 13.80 16.25
N LEU A 447 -23.32 14.09 15.94
CA LEU A 447 -23.80 14.23 14.56
C LEU A 447 -23.04 15.30 13.78
N ALA A 448 -22.77 16.46 14.38
CA ALA A 448 -22.01 17.54 13.73
C ALA A 448 -20.56 17.15 13.40
N ALA A 449 -19.92 16.38 14.29
CA ALA A 449 -18.57 15.86 14.05
C ALA A 449 -18.60 14.78 12.96
N LEU A 450 -19.59 13.88 12.98
CA LEU A 450 -19.74 12.85 11.96
C LEU A 450 -20.04 13.45 10.57
N THR A 451 -20.90 14.46 10.48
CA THR A 451 -21.16 15.14 9.21
C THR A 451 -19.92 15.88 8.71
N SER A 452 -19.18 16.54 9.60
CA SER A 452 -17.92 17.21 9.24
C SER A 452 -16.82 16.22 8.84
N PHE A 453 -16.90 14.98 9.34
CA PHE A 453 -15.99 13.91 8.98
C PHE A 453 -16.28 13.32 7.61
N VAL A 454 -17.56 13.15 7.25
CA VAL A 454 -17.99 12.53 5.98
C VAL A 454 -18.04 13.54 4.83
N LEU A 455 -18.48 14.78 5.07
CA LEU A 455 -18.70 15.78 4.01
C LEU A 455 -17.46 16.03 3.12
N PRO A 456 -16.22 16.11 3.65
CA PRO A 456 -15.03 16.32 2.82
C PRO A 456 -14.82 15.21 1.78
N PHE A 457 -15.27 13.98 2.04
CA PHE A 457 -15.12 12.87 1.09
C PHE A 457 -15.90 13.08 -0.20
N ALA A 458 -16.97 13.88 -0.20
CA ALA A 458 -17.69 14.26 -1.42
C ALA A 458 -16.83 15.12 -2.38
N LEU A 459 -15.81 15.80 -1.86
CA LEU A 459 -14.83 16.56 -2.66
C LEU A 459 -13.54 15.76 -2.89
N VAL A 460 -13.10 14.98 -1.90
CA VAL A 460 -11.87 14.19 -1.99
C VAL A 460 -12.01 13.10 -3.05
N VAL A 461 -13.07 12.28 -3.00
CA VAL A 461 -13.22 11.09 -3.88
C VAL A 461 -13.21 11.47 -5.37
N PRO A 462 -13.95 12.49 -5.85
CA PRO A 462 -13.87 12.91 -7.26
C PRO A 462 -12.53 13.52 -7.67
N SER A 463 -11.72 13.94 -6.70
CA SER A 463 -10.39 14.55 -6.94
C SER A 463 -9.26 13.52 -6.91
N MET A 464 -9.56 12.24 -6.71
CA MET A 464 -8.57 11.17 -6.70
C MET A 464 -8.29 10.73 -8.14
N ASP A 465 -7.06 10.91 -8.60
CA ASP A 465 -6.58 10.37 -9.89
C ASP A 465 -6.29 8.87 -9.80
N GLN A 466 -6.14 8.36 -8.57
CA GLN A 466 -6.04 6.95 -8.23
C GLN A 466 -7.40 6.50 -7.69
N VAL A 467 -8.11 5.67 -8.45
CA VAL A 467 -9.37 5.07 -7.99
C VAL A 467 -9.10 4.35 -6.66
N CYS A 468 -9.82 4.70 -5.59
CA CYS A 468 -9.92 3.89 -4.37
C CYS A 468 -10.60 2.54 -4.69
N ASP A 469 -10.01 1.74 -5.57
CA ASP A 469 -10.62 0.55 -6.15
C ASP A 469 -10.44 -0.71 -5.28
N PRO A 470 -9.32 -0.96 -4.57
CA PRO A 470 -9.20 -2.23 -3.87
C PRO A 470 -10.07 -2.34 -2.61
N PHE A 471 -10.21 -1.26 -1.82
CA PHE A 471 -10.81 -1.34 -0.49
C PHE A 471 -12.32 -1.05 -0.46
N PHE A 472 -12.81 -0.13 -1.31
CA PHE A 472 -14.23 0.25 -1.34
C PHE A 472 -15.07 -0.59 -2.31
N SER A 473 -14.48 -1.09 -3.40
CA SER A 473 -15.18 -1.93 -4.39
C SER A 473 -15.51 -3.33 -3.86
N ALA A 474 -14.72 -3.84 -2.91
CA ALA A 474 -14.91 -5.18 -2.35
C ALA A 474 -16.02 -5.31 -1.29
N TYR A 475 -16.47 -4.22 -0.65
CA TYR A 475 -17.32 -4.34 0.56
C TYR A 475 -18.54 -3.41 0.68
N PHE A 476 -18.60 -2.26 0.00
CA PHE A 476 -19.66 -1.27 0.29
C PHE A 476 -20.49 -0.77 -0.90
N LEU A 477 -20.08 -1.04 -2.13
CA LEU A 477 -21.00 -0.99 -3.25
C LEU A 477 -21.51 -2.43 -3.45
N PRO A 478 -22.83 -2.65 -3.60
CA PRO A 478 -23.28 -3.83 -4.31
C PRO A 478 -22.83 -3.62 -5.76
N THR A 479 -21.55 -3.87 -6.03
CA THR A 479 -21.22 -4.52 -7.30
C THR A 479 -22.08 -5.76 -7.25
N SER A 480 -23.03 -5.84 -8.19
CA SER A 480 -23.73 -7.07 -8.45
C SER A 480 -22.65 -8.12 -8.64
N SER A 481 -22.39 -8.88 -7.58
CA SER A 481 -21.71 -10.16 -7.62
C SER A 481 -22.61 -11.02 -8.47
N PHE A 482 -22.42 -10.89 -9.78
CA PHE A 482 -22.75 -11.97 -10.67
C PHE A 482 -21.91 -13.12 -10.17
N ASN A 483 -22.57 -14.18 -9.71
CA ASN A 483 -21.97 -15.49 -9.60
C ASN A 483 -21.38 -15.82 -10.98
N SER A 484 -20.09 -15.52 -11.17
CA SER A 484 -19.31 -15.87 -12.35
C SER A 484 -18.28 -16.92 -11.96
N THR A 485 -18.74 -18.01 -11.38
CA THR A 485 -17.89 -19.19 -11.16
C THR A 485 -17.43 -19.86 -12.47
N GLU A 486 -17.79 -19.34 -13.64
CA GLU A 486 -17.42 -19.90 -14.96
C GLU A 486 -16.84 -18.89 -15.97
N ILE A 487 -16.79 -17.58 -15.69
CA ILE A 487 -16.58 -16.56 -16.76
C ILE A 487 -15.18 -15.92 -16.78
N ASP A 488 -14.35 -16.12 -15.75
CA ASP A 488 -12.96 -15.58 -15.72
C ASP A 488 -11.89 -16.69 -15.61
N MET A 489 -12.18 -17.87 -16.17
CA MET A 489 -11.23 -18.99 -16.19
C MET A 489 -10.38 -18.96 -17.47
N PRO A 490 -9.07 -19.30 -17.40
CA PRO A 490 -8.27 -19.49 -18.61
C PRO A 490 -8.87 -20.61 -19.47
N THR A 491 -8.64 -20.52 -20.78
CA THR A 491 -9.21 -21.52 -21.70
C THR A 491 -8.59 -22.90 -21.47
N GLU A 492 -9.32 -23.96 -21.82
CA GLU A 492 -8.85 -25.35 -21.70
C GLU A 492 -7.51 -25.57 -22.43
N LEU A 493 -7.27 -24.84 -23.53
CA LEU A 493 -6.01 -24.85 -24.26
C LEU A 493 -4.83 -24.37 -23.40
N VAL A 494 -5.03 -23.33 -22.59
CA VAL A 494 -3.99 -22.79 -21.70
C VAL A 494 -3.78 -23.72 -20.50
N GLU A 495 -4.88 -24.17 -19.87
CA GLU A 495 -4.80 -25.04 -18.68
C GLU A 495 -4.17 -26.40 -18.98
N SER A 496 -4.40 -26.94 -20.17
CA SER A 496 -3.85 -28.24 -20.59
C SER A 496 -2.35 -28.21 -20.93
N HIS A 497 -1.71 -27.04 -20.92
CA HIS A 497 -0.29 -26.93 -21.21
C HIS A 497 0.57 -27.52 -20.07
N PRO A 498 1.59 -28.35 -20.36
CA PRO A 498 2.36 -29.05 -19.32
C PRO A 498 3.02 -28.13 -18.28
N PHE A 499 3.38 -26.91 -18.68
CA PHE A 499 4.02 -25.91 -17.81
C PHE A 499 3.02 -25.01 -17.09
N TYR A 500 1.71 -25.19 -17.26
CA TYR A 500 0.69 -24.30 -16.68
C TYR A 500 0.79 -24.22 -15.16
N HIS A 501 0.89 -25.35 -14.46
CA HIS A 501 0.96 -25.36 -13.00
C HIS A 501 2.22 -24.68 -12.44
N ASP A 502 3.39 -24.93 -13.05
CA ASP A 502 4.65 -24.30 -12.66
C ASP A 502 4.63 -22.79 -12.95
N SER A 503 4.12 -22.41 -14.13
CA SER A 503 3.95 -21.01 -14.54
C SER A 503 3.01 -20.26 -13.58
N LYS A 504 1.87 -20.87 -13.24
CA LYS A 504 0.90 -20.31 -12.28
C LYS A 504 1.49 -20.19 -10.86
N ALA A 505 2.25 -21.18 -10.42
CA ALA A 505 2.94 -21.14 -9.13
C ALA A 505 3.99 -20.02 -9.07
N ALA A 506 4.61 -19.67 -10.20
CA ALA A 506 5.52 -18.54 -10.33
C ALA A 506 4.81 -17.16 -10.43
N GLY A 507 3.48 -17.13 -10.33
CA GLY A 507 2.69 -15.89 -10.34
C GLY A 507 2.22 -15.44 -11.73
N TYR A 508 2.45 -16.21 -12.79
CA TYR A 508 1.89 -15.96 -14.12
C TYR A 508 0.43 -16.42 -14.23
N HIS A 509 -0.24 -16.09 -15.34
CA HIS A 509 -1.66 -16.41 -15.59
C HIS A 509 -2.66 -15.73 -14.64
N GLN A 510 -2.30 -14.56 -14.08
CA GLN A 510 -3.25 -13.72 -13.37
C GLN A 510 -4.19 -13.06 -14.38
N ARG A 511 -5.47 -12.93 -14.02
CA ARG A 511 -6.48 -12.34 -14.90
C ARG A 511 -6.50 -10.83 -14.72
N ILE A 512 -6.41 -10.12 -15.85
CA ILE A 512 -6.51 -8.66 -15.93
C ILE A 512 -7.97 -8.22 -15.76
N GLY A 513 -8.91 -8.97 -16.34
CA GLY A 513 -10.34 -8.68 -16.30
C GLY A 513 -10.76 -7.51 -17.21
N TRP A 514 -12.07 -7.37 -17.41
CA TRP A 514 -12.68 -6.38 -18.31
C TRP A 514 -12.84 -5.01 -17.65
N GLY A 515 -12.59 -3.94 -18.41
CA GLY A 515 -12.99 -2.57 -18.09
C GLY A 515 -14.41 -2.23 -18.57
N ALA A 516 -14.73 -0.94 -18.56
CA ALA A 516 -16.05 -0.41 -18.90
C ALA A 516 -16.17 0.00 -20.38
N LYS A 517 -15.06 0.29 -21.06
CA LYS A 517 -15.05 0.81 -22.44
C LYS A 517 -14.17 -0.03 -23.35
N PRO A 518 -14.65 -1.22 -23.76
CA PRO A 518 -13.93 -2.08 -24.71
C PRO A 518 -13.90 -1.51 -26.12
N ALA A 519 -12.87 -1.86 -26.90
CA ALA A 519 -12.82 -1.71 -28.36
C ALA A 519 -12.40 -3.02 -29.02
N LEU A 520 -13.01 -3.35 -30.16
CA LEU A 520 -12.61 -4.51 -30.97
C LEU A 520 -11.53 -4.10 -31.97
N VAL A 521 -10.44 -4.86 -32.02
CA VAL A 521 -9.35 -4.67 -32.98
C VAL A 521 -9.22 -5.91 -33.85
N LEU A 522 -9.43 -5.74 -35.16
CA LEU A 522 -9.25 -6.78 -36.18
C LEU A 522 -7.90 -6.61 -36.87
N ILE A 523 -7.03 -7.61 -36.73
CA ILE A 523 -5.65 -7.53 -37.21
C ILE A 523 -5.47 -8.30 -38.52
N ASP A 524 -5.11 -7.56 -39.58
CA ASP A 524 -4.62 -8.08 -40.87
C ASP A 524 -5.57 -9.06 -41.58
N VAL A 525 -6.87 -8.82 -41.48
CA VAL A 525 -7.92 -9.68 -42.03
C VAL A 525 -8.07 -9.51 -43.55
N CYS A 526 -7.21 -10.19 -44.32
CA CYS A 526 -7.18 -10.13 -45.78
C CYS A 526 -7.06 -11.51 -46.44
N ARG A 527 -7.36 -11.58 -47.75
CA ARG A 527 -7.40 -12.82 -48.55
C ARG A 527 -6.11 -13.63 -48.52
N ALA A 528 -4.97 -12.98 -48.27
CA ALA A 528 -3.67 -13.61 -48.17
C ALA A 528 -3.62 -14.81 -47.22
N TYR A 529 -4.37 -14.78 -46.12
CA TYR A 529 -4.28 -15.81 -45.08
C TYR A 529 -5.25 -16.98 -45.30
N TRP A 530 -6.23 -16.85 -46.22
CA TRP A 530 -7.26 -17.86 -46.48
C TRP A 530 -7.40 -18.19 -47.97
N SER A 531 -6.27 -18.21 -48.68
CA SER A 531 -6.19 -18.56 -50.09
C SER A 531 -5.15 -19.66 -50.30
N GLU A 532 -5.50 -20.74 -50.98
CA GLU A 532 -4.58 -21.86 -51.29
C GLU A 532 -3.35 -21.42 -52.10
N ARG A 533 -3.48 -20.32 -52.85
CA ARG A 533 -2.41 -19.79 -53.71
C ARG A 533 -1.42 -18.89 -52.97
N SER A 534 -1.72 -18.55 -51.72
CA SER A 534 -0.89 -17.62 -50.95
C SER A 534 0.18 -18.36 -50.14
N PRO A 535 1.43 -17.87 -50.12
CA PRO A 535 2.47 -18.43 -49.25
C PRO A 535 2.22 -18.15 -47.75
N LEU A 536 1.25 -17.29 -47.42
CA LEU A 536 0.87 -16.96 -46.04
C LEU A 536 -0.41 -17.69 -45.60
N SER A 537 -0.90 -18.62 -46.41
CA SER A 537 -2.14 -19.34 -46.12
C SER A 537 -2.09 -20.07 -44.78
N LEU A 538 -3.18 -19.98 -44.02
CA LEU A 538 -3.37 -20.63 -42.73
C LEU A 538 -4.28 -21.86 -42.84
N LEU A 539 -4.74 -22.21 -44.04
CA LEU A 539 -5.70 -23.30 -44.29
C LEU A 539 -5.18 -24.67 -43.84
N SER A 540 -3.86 -24.84 -43.69
CA SER A 540 -3.26 -26.08 -43.18
C SER A 540 -3.45 -26.29 -41.67
N ASN A 541 -3.74 -25.23 -40.92
CA ASN A 541 -4.02 -25.31 -39.49
C ASN A 541 -5.53 -25.13 -39.25
N PRO A 542 -6.23 -26.13 -38.67
CA PRO A 542 -7.67 -26.03 -38.43
C PRO A 542 -8.12 -24.75 -37.71
N SER A 543 -7.39 -24.31 -36.67
CA SER A 543 -7.75 -23.08 -35.94
C SER A 543 -7.57 -21.82 -36.81
N GLY A 544 -6.50 -21.79 -37.62
CA GLY A 544 -6.28 -20.73 -38.60
C GLY A 544 -7.37 -20.69 -39.67
N ALA A 545 -7.76 -21.86 -40.19
CA ALA A 545 -8.79 -21.99 -41.21
C ALA A 545 -10.19 -21.54 -40.74
N SER A 546 -10.57 -21.83 -39.49
CA SER A 546 -11.88 -21.49 -38.94
C SER A 546 -11.97 -20.10 -38.31
N SER A 547 -10.85 -19.44 -38.05
CA SER A 547 -10.83 -18.15 -37.34
C SER A 547 -11.69 -17.02 -37.95
N PRO A 548 -11.88 -16.90 -39.30
CA PRO A 548 -12.77 -15.88 -39.86
C PRO A 548 -14.22 -15.99 -39.40
N ASP A 549 -14.73 -17.21 -39.21
CA ASP A 549 -16.11 -17.41 -38.78
C ASP A 549 -16.35 -16.81 -37.38
N SER A 550 -15.34 -16.92 -36.51
CA SER A 550 -15.33 -16.31 -35.18
C SER A 550 -15.23 -14.79 -35.26
N MET A 551 -14.29 -14.27 -36.07
CA MET A 551 -14.14 -12.83 -36.29
C MET A 551 -15.44 -12.18 -36.78
N ILE A 552 -16.21 -12.85 -37.66
CA ILE A 552 -17.50 -12.35 -38.17
C ILE A 552 -18.51 -12.21 -37.04
N ARG A 553 -18.57 -13.20 -36.13
CA ARG A 553 -19.47 -13.16 -34.97
C ARG A 553 -19.07 -12.08 -33.96
N LEU A 554 -17.76 -11.92 -33.71
CA LEU A 554 -17.23 -10.84 -32.88
C LEU A 554 -17.54 -9.46 -33.47
N LEU A 555 -17.33 -9.26 -34.77
CA LEU A 555 -17.63 -8.01 -35.45
C LEU A 555 -19.11 -7.66 -35.36
N ALA A 556 -20.00 -8.64 -35.56
CA ALA A 556 -21.43 -8.44 -35.39
C ALA A 556 -21.79 -8.07 -33.94
N ALA A 557 -21.15 -8.69 -32.95
CA ALA A 557 -21.36 -8.39 -31.53
C ALA A 557 -20.87 -6.99 -31.15
N ALA A 558 -19.70 -6.56 -31.64
CA ALA A 558 -19.18 -5.21 -31.40
C ALA A 558 -20.10 -4.13 -32.00
N ARG A 559 -20.53 -4.32 -33.26
CA ARG A 559 -21.49 -3.42 -33.92
C ARG A 559 -22.85 -3.38 -33.19
N GLN A 560 -23.30 -4.52 -32.66
CA GLN A 560 -24.55 -4.59 -31.89
C GLN A 560 -24.44 -3.84 -30.55
N GLY A 561 -23.27 -3.87 -29.91
CA GLY A 561 -23.00 -3.19 -28.65
C GLY A 561 -22.55 -1.73 -28.78
N ASP A 562 -22.51 -1.18 -30.00
CA ASP A 562 -21.99 0.16 -30.29
C ASP A 562 -20.54 0.36 -29.77
N ILE A 563 -19.73 -0.69 -29.85
CA ILE A 563 -18.33 -0.69 -29.45
C ILE A 563 -17.46 -0.25 -30.63
N PRO A 564 -16.46 0.63 -30.42
CA PRO A 564 -15.55 1.02 -31.49
C PRO A 564 -14.81 -0.18 -32.10
N VAL A 565 -14.77 -0.19 -33.43
CA VAL A 565 -14.07 -1.20 -34.22
C VAL A 565 -12.89 -0.55 -34.94
N ILE A 566 -11.70 -1.10 -34.71
CA ILE A 566 -10.44 -0.67 -35.33
C ILE A 566 -9.90 -1.81 -36.18
N TRP A 567 -9.55 -1.51 -37.41
CA TRP A 567 -8.99 -2.44 -38.36
C TRP A 567 -7.51 -2.13 -38.56
N CYS A 568 -6.63 -3.11 -38.37
CA CYS A 568 -5.23 -2.98 -38.74
C CYS A 568 -4.99 -3.59 -40.12
N GLN A 569 -4.33 -2.84 -41.00
CA GLN A 569 -3.96 -3.30 -42.34
C GLN A 569 -2.47 -3.05 -42.60
N VAL A 570 -1.74 -4.09 -42.99
CA VAL A 570 -0.37 -3.93 -43.50
C VAL A 570 -0.40 -3.33 -44.91
N ARG A 571 0.42 -2.29 -45.14
CA ARG A 571 0.57 -1.69 -46.47
C ARG A 571 1.97 -1.08 -46.66
N TYR A 572 2.62 -1.40 -47.77
CA TYR A 572 3.95 -0.88 -48.14
C TYR A 572 3.85 -0.03 -49.39
N ASN A 573 4.25 1.23 -49.29
CA ASN A 573 4.09 2.22 -50.37
C ASN A 573 5.38 2.47 -51.16
N HIS A 574 6.52 1.96 -50.71
CA HIS A 574 7.77 2.13 -51.44
C HIS A 574 7.92 1.05 -52.52
N PRO A 575 8.18 1.39 -53.81
CA PRO A 575 8.34 0.41 -54.89
C PRO A 575 9.46 -0.63 -54.67
N SER A 576 10.50 -0.25 -53.93
CA SER A 576 11.59 -1.16 -53.53
C SER A 576 11.43 -1.76 -52.12
N MET A 577 10.25 -1.65 -51.50
CA MET A 577 9.95 -2.17 -50.14
C MET A 577 10.89 -1.63 -49.04
N LEU A 578 11.47 -0.43 -49.22
CA LEU A 578 12.37 0.17 -48.24
C LEU A 578 11.67 0.47 -46.91
N ASP A 579 10.36 0.63 -46.93
CA ASP A 579 9.52 0.88 -45.77
C ASP A 579 9.08 -0.41 -45.04
N GLY A 580 9.39 -1.59 -45.58
CA GLY A 580 9.38 -2.87 -44.86
C GLY A 580 10.73 -3.24 -44.22
N VAL A 581 11.80 -2.50 -44.55
CA VAL A 581 13.15 -2.57 -43.97
C VAL A 581 13.63 -4.01 -43.70
N ILE A 582 13.90 -4.36 -42.43
CA ILE A 582 14.44 -5.65 -42.00
C ILE A 582 13.41 -6.76 -42.14
N LEU A 583 12.12 -6.45 -41.96
CA LEU A 583 11.06 -7.46 -42.04
C LEU A 583 10.95 -7.99 -43.48
N TYR A 584 10.99 -7.12 -44.49
CA TYR A 584 11.00 -7.54 -45.88
C TYR A 584 12.25 -8.36 -46.23
N LYS A 585 13.43 -7.92 -45.74
CA LYS A 585 14.69 -8.67 -45.92
C LYS A 585 14.61 -10.08 -45.31
N LYS A 586 13.92 -10.22 -44.18
CA LYS A 586 13.77 -11.50 -43.48
C LYS A 586 12.65 -12.37 -44.06
N SER A 587 11.59 -11.75 -44.59
CA SER A 587 10.38 -12.43 -45.05
C SER A 587 9.84 -11.77 -46.33
N PRO A 588 10.42 -12.09 -47.50
CA PRO A 588 10.02 -11.49 -48.78
C PRO A 588 8.55 -11.72 -49.18
N GLY A 589 7.90 -12.72 -48.58
CA GLY A 589 6.48 -13.01 -48.78
C GLY A 589 5.55 -11.85 -48.42
N ILE A 590 5.98 -10.90 -47.59
CA ILE A 590 5.19 -9.72 -47.22
C ILE A 590 5.03 -8.70 -48.37
N SER A 591 5.74 -8.90 -49.49
CA SER A 591 5.56 -8.10 -50.73
C SER A 591 4.14 -8.13 -51.29
N ILE A 592 3.31 -9.08 -50.85
CA ILE A 592 1.88 -9.14 -51.24
C ILE A 592 1.07 -7.90 -50.81
N TRP A 593 1.56 -7.15 -49.82
CA TRP A 593 0.93 -5.92 -49.32
C TRP A 593 1.59 -4.66 -49.89
N GLN A 594 2.35 -4.79 -50.97
CA GLN A 594 2.91 -3.66 -51.69
C GLN A 594 1.82 -2.95 -52.51
N ASP A 595 1.82 -1.62 -52.48
CA ASP A 595 0.94 -0.80 -53.30
C ASP A 595 1.13 -1.12 -54.79
N GLY A 596 0.01 -1.44 -55.45
CA GLY A 596 0.00 -1.80 -56.86
C GLY A 596 0.28 -3.28 -57.14
N ASP A 597 0.38 -4.14 -56.12
CA ASP A 597 0.43 -5.58 -56.32
C ASP A 597 -0.84 -6.10 -57.02
N THR A 598 -0.66 -6.89 -58.07
CA THR A 598 -1.77 -7.34 -58.93
C THR A 598 -2.38 -8.68 -58.50
N ARG A 599 -1.86 -9.32 -57.44
CA ARG A 599 -2.36 -10.61 -56.96
C ARG A 599 -3.68 -10.48 -56.19
N GLY A 600 -4.02 -9.28 -55.70
CA GLY A 600 -5.26 -8.98 -54.96
C GLY A 600 -5.37 -9.70 -53.61
N MET A 601 -4.22 -10.04 -53.01
CA MET A 601 -4.14 -10.78 -51.74
C MET A 601 -4.34 -9.88 -50.51
N ASP A 602 -4.19 -8.57 -50.68
CA ASP A 602 -4.43 -7.52 -49.70
C ASP A 602 -5.92 -7.17 -49.51
N ALA A 603 -6.78 -7.62 -50.43
CA ALA A 603 -8.21 -7.38 -50.35
C ALA A 603 -8.84 -7.99 -49.09
N TRP A 604 -9.84 -7.29 -48.55
CA TRP A 604 -10.60 -7.71 -47.37
C TRP A 604 -11.25 -9.09 -47.57
N MET A 605 -11.38 -9.83 -46.47
CA MET A 605 -12.09 -11.11 -46.47
C MET A 605 -13.61 -10.89 -46.61
N PRO A 606 -14.32 -11.71 -47.40
CA PRO A 606 -15.78 -11.66 -47.44
C PRO A 606 -16.39 -11.78 -46.03
N GLY A 607 -17.30 -10.87 -45.67
CA GLY A 607 -17.90 -10.80 -44.33
C GLY A 607 -17.10 -10.00 -43.29
N LEU A 608 -15.83 -9.69 -43.57
CA LEU A 608 -14.93 -8.92 -42.70
C LEU A 608 -14.42 -7.70 -43.45
N VAL A 609 -15.31 -6.72 -43.61
CA VAL A 609 -15.06 -5.47 -44.32
C VAL A 609 -15.36 -4.29 -43.38
N PRO A 610 -14.48 -3.28 -43.32
CA PRO A 610 -14.74 -2.07 -42.55
C PRO A 610 -15.99 -1.34 -43.03
N ASP A 611 -16.77 -0.84 -42.09
CA ASP A 611 -17.75 0.22 -42.34
C ASP A 611 -17.02 1.57 -42.37
N TRP A 612 -16.80 2.10 -43.58
CA TRP A 612 -15.99 3.29 -43.81
C TRP A 612 -16.55 4.58 -43.20
N GLU A 613 -17.81 4.59 -42.78
CA GLU A 613 -18.42 5.76 -42.14
C GLU A 613 -18.19 5.77 -40.62
N ASN A 614 -18.17 4.60 -39.98
CA ASN A 614 -18.21 4.47 -38.53
C ASN A 614 -16.97 3.80 -37.92
N GLU A 615 -16.15 3.13 -38.73
CA GLU A 615 -15.02 2.33 -38.27
C GLU A 615 -13.69 2.87 -38.79
N THR A 616 -12.63 2.63 -38.02
CA THR A 616 -11.31 3.20 -38.31
C THR A 616 -10.36 2.15 -38.88
N VAL A 617 -9.68 2.49 -39.97
CA VAL A 617 -8.59 1.66 -40.53
C VAL A 617 -7.24 2.28 -40.21
N VAL A 618 -6.45 1.57 -39.40
CA VAL A 618 -5.06 1.87 -39.07
C VAL A 618 -4.15 1.15 -40.05
N VAL A 619 -3.48 1.93 -40.90
CA VAL A 619 -2.45 1.40 -41.82
C VAL A 619 -1.12 1.28 -41.09
N LYS A 620 -0.55 0.08 -41.07
CA LYS A 620 0.72 -0.24 -40.39
C LYS A 620 1.76 -0.83 -41.35
N LYS A 621 3.02 -0.69 -40.98
CA LYS A 621 4.18 -1.28 -41.69
C LYS A 621 4.91 -2.33 -40.87
N ASN A 622 4.61 -2.37 -39.57
CA ASN A 622 5.21 -3.23 -38.57
C ASN A 622 4.20 -4.29 -38.07
N PRO A 623 4.65 -5.32 -37.33
CA PRO A 623 3.75 -6.31 -36.77
C PRO A 623 2.71 -5.70 -35.82
N SER A 624 3.13 -4.86 -34.87
CA SER A 624 2.23 -4.19 -33.92
C SER A 624 1.38 -3.11 -34.59
N GLY A 625 0.09 -3.06 -34.22
CA GLY A 625 -0.83 -1.99 -34.60
C GLY A 625 -0.46 -0.62 -34.02
N PHE A 626 0.34 -0.55 -32.95
CA PHE A 626 0.75 0.70 -32.30
C PHE A 626 2.00 1.32 -32.91
N LEU A 627 2.95 0.50 -33.34
CA LEU A 627 4.28 0.98 -33.71
C LEU A 627 4.24 1.85 -34.98
N ALA A 628 4.56 3.14 -34.79
CA ALA A 628 4.55 4.17 -35.84
C ALA A 628 3.16 4.39 -36.49
N THR A 629 2.09 4.25 -35.70
CA THR A 629 0.72 4.59 -36.10
C THR A 629 0.10 5.60 -35.13
N ASN A 630 -1.13 6.05 -35.40
CA ASN A 630 -1.90 6.92 -34.51
C ASN A 630 -2.91 6.14 -33.63
N MET A 631 -2.83 4.81 -33.58
CA MET A 631 -3.81 3.96 -32.88
C MET A 631 -3.92 4.28 -31.39
N ILE A 632 -2.80 4.52 -30.71
CA ILE A 632 -2.79 4.91 -29.28
C ILE A 632 -3.59 6.19 -29.03
N GLY A 633 -3.39 7.21 -29.87
CA GLY A 633 -4.08 8.48 -29.75
C GLY A 633 -5.58 8.36 -29.99
N GLN A 634 -5.98 7.49 -30.92
CA GLN A 634 -7.39 7.20 -31.21
C GLN A 634 -8.07 6.49 -30.03
N LEU A 635 -7.46 5.43 -29.52
CA LEU A 635 -7.97 4.68 -28.37
C LEU A 635 -8.11 5.56 -27.12
N ASN A 636 -7.07 6.35 -26.81
CA ASN A 636 -7.10 7.28 -25.69
C ASN A 636 -8.13 8.40 -25.89
N GLY A 637 -8.27 8.94 -27.10
CA GLY A 637 -9.28 9.96 -27.42
C GLY A 637 -10.72 9.45 -27.26
N LEU A 638 -10.94 8.16 -27.47
CA LEU A 638 -12.21 7.47 -27.23
C LEU A 638 -12.41 7.09 -25.75
N GLY A 639 -11.36 7.13 -24.93
CA GLY A 639 -11.39 6.68 -23.54
C GLY A 639 -11.52 5.16 -23.40
N VAL A 640 -11.01 4.41 -24.38
CA VAL A 640 -10.99 2.94 -24.34
C VAL A 640 -10.10 2.47 -23.19
N ASP A 641 -10.55 1.48 -22.42
CA ASP A 641 -9.78 0.87 -21.33
C ASP A 641 -9.45 -0.60 -21.56
N THR A 642 -10.15 -1.23 -22.51
CA THR A 642 -10.07 -2.66 -22.82
C THR A 642 -9.96 -2.86 -24.32
N ILE A 643 -9.01 -3.68 -24.76
CA ILE A 643 -8.82 -3.99 -26.17
C ILE A 643 -9.10 -5.47 -26.37
N VAL A 644 -10.04 -5.77 -27.25
CA VAL A 644 -10.38 -7.13 -27.66
C VAL A 644 -9.70 -7.41 -28.99
N LEU A 645 -8.71 -8.31 -29.00
CA LEU A 645 -7.91 -8.64 -30.16
C LEU A 645 -8.44 -9.90 -30.85
N CYS A 646 -8.55 -9.80 -32.17
CA CYS A 646 -8.68 -10.94 -33.08
C CYS A 646 -7.87 -10.67 -34.36
N GLY A 647 -7.59 -11.71 -35.14
CA GLY A 647 -6.85 -11.59 -36.39
C GLY A 647 -5.65 -12.52 -36.51
N VAL A 648 -4.73 -12.15 -37.39
CA VAL A 648 -3.63 -13.02 -37.83
C VAL A 648 -2.33 -12.26 -38.09
N SER A 649 -1.16 -12.88 -38.00
CA SER A 649 -0.92 -14.17 -37.33
C SER A 649 -0.87 -14.01 -35.82
N THR A 650 -1.28 -15.04 -35.08
CA THR A 650 -1.27 -15.03 -33.61
C THR A 650 0.12 -14.76 -33.05
N SER A 651 1.16 -15.47 -33.51
CA SER A 651 2.56 -15.30 -33.07
C SER A 651 3.21 -14.00 -33.53
N GLY A 652 2.65 -13.38 -34.57
CA GLY A 652 3.17 -12.18 -35.19
C GLY A 652 2.44 -10.93 -34.72
N CYS A 653 1.49 -10.48 -35.54
CA CYS A 653 0.85 -9.18 -35.40
C CYS A 653 -0.08 -9.11 -34.17
N VAL A 654 -0.79 -10.19 -33.84
CA VAL A 654 -1.64 -10.23 -32.65
C VAL A 654 -0.78 -10.14 -31.39
N ARG A 655 0.24 -11.01 -31.27
CA ARG A 655 1.17 -10.97 -30.13
C ARG A 655 1.88 -9.63 -29.97
N ALA A 656 2.40 -9.06 -31.06
CA ALA A 656 3.07 -7.76 -31.00
C ALA A 656 2.13 -6.64 -30.54
N THR A 657 0.88 -6.66 -31.03
CA THR A 657 -0.14 -5.69 -30.62
C THR A 657 -0.58 -5.89 -29.17
N ALA A 658 -0.68 -7.14 -28.69
CA ALA A 658 -1.04 -7.45 -27.30
C ALA A 658 0.03 -6.98 -26.31
N VAL A 659 1.31 -7.23 -26.61
CA VAL A 659 2.44 -6.78 -25.78
C VAL A 659 2.49 -5.25 -25.72
N ASP A 660 2.32 -4.57 -26.86
CA ASP A 660 2.29 -3.10 -26.88
C ASP A 660 1.03 -2.55 -26.18
N ALA A 661 -0.14 -3.19 -26.34
CA ALA A 661 -1.35 -2.81 -25.62
C ALA A 661 -1.15 -2.86 -24.10
N CYS A 662 -0.57 -3.96 -23.60
CA CYS A 662 -0.19 -4.11 -22.20
C CYS A 662 0.82 -3.02 -21.77
N GLY A 663 1.84 -2.76 -22.59
CA GLY A 663 2.84 -1.71 -22.33
C GLY A 663 2.26 -0.29 -22.31
N HIS A 664 1.12 -0.08 -22.98
CA HIS A 664 0.36 1.17 -22.97
C HIS A 664 -0.75 1.22 -21.91
N GLY A 665 -0.90 0.18 -21.08
CA GLY A 665 -1.84 0.16 -19.95
C GLY A 665 -3.27 -0.27 -20.29
N PHE A 666 -3.52 -0.84 -21.48
CA PHE A 666 -4.84 -1.39 -21.81
C PHE A 666 -5.03 -2.79 -21.25
N ARG A 667 -6.28 -3.11 -20.88
CA ARG A 667 -6.70 -4.48 -20.55
C ARG A 667 -6.83 -5.26 -21.84
N CYS A 668 -5.90 -6.18 -22.10
CA CYS A 668 -5.85 -6.90 -23.37
C CYS A 668 -6.59 -8.23 -23.27
N MET A 669 -7.63 -8.41 -24.08
CA MET A 669 -8.38 -9.66 -24.25
C MET A 669 -8.00 -10.26 -25.61
N VAL A 670 -7.54 -11.51 -25.64
CA VAL A 670 -7.23 -12.22 -26.89
C VAL A 670 -8.23 -13.35 -27.07
N VAL A 671 -9.04 -13.29 -28.13
CA VAL A 671 -10.08 -14.30 -28.37
C VAL A 671 -9.47 -15.48 -29.11
N GLU A 672 -9.37 -16.64 -28.45
CA GLU A 672 -8.68 -17.83 -28.94
C GLU A 672 -9.18 -18.27 -30.31
N GLU A 673 -10.49 -18.43 -30.46
CA GLU A 673 -11.13 -18.95 -31.69
C GLU A 673 -11.09 -17.95 -32.85
N ALA A 674 -10.88 -16.66 -32.56
CA ALA A 674 -10.78 -15.60 -33.54
C ALA A 674 -9.33 -15.25 -33.90
N CYS A 675 -8.37 -16.06 -33.47
CA CYS A 675 -6.95 -15.89 -33.72
C CYS A 675 -6.39 -17.08 -34.50
N GLY A 676 -5.55 -16.83 -35.51
CA GLY A 676 -4.98 -17.90 -36.34
C GLY A 676 -3.48 -17.80 -36.57
N ASP A 677 -2.80 -18.96 -36.58
CA ASP A 677 -1.41 -19.13 -37.02
C ASP A 677 -1.26 -20.33 -37.95
N ARG A 678 -0.07 -20.46 -38.55
CA ARG A 678 0.23 -21.44 -39.60
C ARG A 678 0.36 -22.88 -39.08
N SER A 679 0.64 -23.04 -37.78
CA SER A 679 0.82 -24.35 -37.14
C SER A 679 0.17 -24.38 -35.76
N VAL A 680 -0.30 -25.57 -35.36
CA VAL A 680 -0.95 -25.81 -34.08
C VAL A 680 0.01 -25.54 -32.91
N GLU A 681 1.28 -25.89 -33.07
CA GLU A 681 2.31 -25.72 -32.05
C GLU A 681 2.59 -24.24 -31.79
N ILE A 682 2.74 -23.43 -32.86
CA ILE A 682 2.97 -21.99 -32.75
C ILE A 682 1.75 -21.30 -32.14
N GLN A 683 0.54 -21.68 -32.57
CA GLN A 683 -0.71 -21.17 -32.00
C GLN A 683 -0.76 -21.41 -30.49
N LYS A 684 -0.58 -22.67 -30.06
CA LYS A 684 -0.66 -23.08 -28.65
C LYS A 684 0.38 -22.38 -27.80
N ALA A 685 1.64 -22.39 -28.23
CA ALA A 685 2.73 -21.76 -27.50
C ALA A 685 2.52 -20.24 -27.35
N THR A 686 2.01 -19.59 -28.40
CA THR A 686 1.76 -18.14 -28.37
C THR A 686 0.60 -17.78 -27.44
N LEU A 687 -0.52 -18.48 -27.54
CA LEU A 687 -1.68 -18.20 -26.68
C LEU A 687 -1.35 -18.46 -25.21
N PHE A 688 -0.68 -19.56 -24.90
CA PHE A 688 -0.19 -19.84 -23.55
C PHE A 688 0.71 -18.71 -23.02
N ASP A 689 1.64 -18.24 -23.85
CA ASP A 689 2.57 -17.17 -23.47
C ASP A 689 1.89 -15.81 -23.28
N LEU A 690 0.88 -15.52 -24.10
CA LEU A 690 0.06 -14.31 -23.98
C LEU A 690 -0.75 -14.33 -22.68
N ASP A 691 -1.47 -15.43 -22.42
CA ASP A 691 -2.25 -15.61 -21.18
C ASP A 691 -1.39 -15.54 -19.93
N ALA A 692 -0.16 -16.07 -20.00
CA ALA A 692 0.75 -16.05 -18.88
C ALA A 692 1.17 -14.63 -18.46
N ARG A 693 1.33 -13.70 -19.41
CA ARG A 693 2.16 -12.49 -19.21
C ARG A 693 1.58 -11.17 -19.68
N PHE A 694 0.73 -11.15 -20.71
CA PHE A 694 0.45 -9.91 -21.46
C PHE A 694 -1.03 -9.66 -21.73
N ALA A 695 -1.87 -10.70 -21.69
CA ALA A 695 -3.27 -10.61 -22.03
C ALA A 695 -4.06 -11.68 -21.29
N ASP A 696 -5.38 -11.52 -21.24
CA ASP A 696 -6.30 -12.57 -20.87
C ASP A 696 -6.71 -13.31 -22.15
N VAL A 697 -6.37 -14.59 -22.26
CA VAL A 697 -6.90 -15.42 -23.35
C VAL A 697 -8.29 -15.90 -22.94
N ILE A 698 -9.27 -15.59 -23.79
CA ILE A 698 -10.70 -15.82 -23.54
C ILE A 698 -11.33 -16.59 -24.68
N ASN A 699 -12.47 -17.23 -24.39
CA ASN A 699 -13.29 -17.89 -25.39
C ASN A 699 -14.23 -16.90 -26.10
N GLU A 700 -14.62 -17.24 -27.32
CA GLU A 700 -15.55 -16.43 -28.12
C GLU A 700 -16.88 -16.11 -27.42
N PRO A 701 -17.58 -17.07 -26.76
CA PRO A 701 -18.84 -16.77 -26.08
C PRO A 701 -18.75 -15.66 -25.03
N GLU A 702 -17.68 -15.66 -24.23
CA GLU A 702 -17.41 -14.61 -23.25
C GLU A 702 -17.23 -13.25 -23.94
N ALA A 703 -16.38 -13.19 -24.97
CA ALA A 703 -16.12 -11.96 -25.71
C ALA A 703 -17.40 -11.38 -26.34
N ILE A 704 -18.23 -12.24 -26.95
CA ILE A 704 -19.52 -11.83 -27.54
C ILE A 704 -20.46 -11.28 -26.46
N ALA A 705 -20.57 -11.97 -25.32
CA ALA A 705 -21.45 -11.55 -24.24
C ALA A 705 -21.06 -10.17 -23.70
N ARG A 706 -19.76 -9.94 -23.49
CA ARG A 706 -19.21 -8.68 -22.99
C ARG A 706 -19.36 -7.56 -24.02
N MET A 707 -19.07 -7.82 -25.29
CA MET A 707 -19.19 -6.79 -26.32
C MET A 707 -20.64 -6.36 -26.56
N ARG A 708 -21.60 -7.27 -26.53
CA ARG A 708 -23.03 -6.92 -26.70
C ARG A 708 -23.58 -6.02 -25.60
N MET A 709 -22.92 -5.97 -24.44
CA MET A 709 -23.32 -5.09 -23.34
C MET A 709 -22.96 -3.63 -23.61
N GLY A 710 -22.06 -3.35 -24.57
CA GLY A 710 -21.60 -2.01 -24.91
C GLY A 710 -20.75 -1.36 -23.83
N TRP A 711 -20.51 -0.06 -24.01
CA TRP A 711 -19.83 0.78 -23.02
C TRP A 711 -20.72 1.02 -21.79
N ARG A 712 -20.10 1.00 -20.61
CA ARG A 712 -20.77 1.17 -19.31
C ARG A 712 -20.43 2.48 -18.61
#